data_AF-A0A226EZU0-F1
#
_entry.id   AF-A0A226EZU0-F1
#
_cell.length_a   1.000
_cell.length_b   1.000
_cell.length_c   1.000
_cell.angle_alpha   90.00
_cell.angle_beta   90.00
_cell.angle_gamma   90.00
#
_symmetry.space_group_name_H-M   'P 1'
#
loop_
_entity.id
_entity.type
_entity.pdbx_description
1 polymer ?
#
loop_
_entity_poly.entity_id
_entity_poly.type
_entity_poly.pdbx_seq_one_letter_code
_entity_poly.pdbx_strand_id
1 'polypeptide(L)'
;MKSKRRLQLQKASKQRWEDNVSENKEENQMELSTLPATSHSPSKQLRTIHSPSKKLTSIHSSPKKSTSILSAKLEPRKLVLRRSHPLKYKCYGKRSVPTSSVSEYIQDPVANDVPVGRRLISIQSLNQIMSLAADHGRQCSFPLLQIVKEIRKGLQSTLTASCETCMKLFQFSNDIGPCTLPVNEAGVWAGHTNGGGFTIMKHSLTALDLPFMDSKTYTNLENRFSKQLHSAFLSELQRNGEEEKRMAIELGQIDHDGVPWTDVLGDGQWSKRSFNQQGRALSGSAVLIGLLTKKPLFVGVRNKVCFICKTQPEKEHECFKNWDGSSSAMETNIIMEGFKRSIEMHGIRYRRFVGDGDSSVYQGIKDTYLNKDYFTCVQKIQCYLHGIRAMNKNLLLAIKNSNRNSGYPKFHRDCLEDRVHLFGKYANYLIALHIQERPNGTNSDTLAEDLIQMPRHIFGDHRKCSKIMCNNGEIVIPQSYRKEDPSPARTLKNPPSAFFTGALWKEIEDITGRLATLSVSLLYRMNTNIAETFQAHVNKFAQGRRTNNILRGGYNRKVEEATFSFMYGPTWYVDLYQKIEEREPSSIWLRAREAQQKTSSARRARPQAKRPRQYHVGKGNTPQFFSKRKPEGDKDDGPNAQREDLPEEEMQFRIQQFLVQHGVETKEEQWELHSNTVGQFDNPTYVQHRHGMITASIAGTIAGLKNSTSNVSVIDQILWI
;
A
#
# COMPACT_ATOMS: atom_id res chain seq x y z
N MET A 1 -8.00 -5.43 47.23
CA MET A 1 -8.66 -6.69 46.80
C MET A 1 -9.05 -6.77 45.31
N LYS A 2 -9.34 -5.66 44.58
CA LYS A 2 -9.69 -5.70 43.13
C LYS A 2 -8.54 -6.04 42.16
N SER A 3 -7.28 -5.78 42.54
CA SER A 3 -6.09 -6.10 41.72
C SER A 3 -5.76 -7.60 41.68
N LYS A 4 -5.83 -8.29 42.83
CA LYS A 4 -5.57 -9.74 42.92
C LYS A 4 -6.60 -10.59 42.15
N ARG A 5 -7.88 -10.16 42.13
CA ARG A 5 -8.96 -10.83 41.37
C ARG A 5 -8.78 -10.73 39.85
N ARG A 6 -8.14 -9.66 39.35
CA ARG A 6 -7.85 -9.45 37.92
C ARG A 6 -6.68 -10.31 37.43
N LEU A 7 -5.69 -10.54 38.29
CA LEU A 7 -4.56 -11.46 38.01
C LEU A 7 -4.96 -12.94 38.05
N GLN A 8 -5.88 -13.33 38.93
CA GLN A 8 -6.40 -14.70 38.97
C GLN A 8 -7.25 -15.05 37.74
N LEU A 9 -8.06 -14.11 37.23
CA LEU A 9 -8.85 -14.30 36.01
C LEU A 9 -7.98 -14.38 34.74
N GLN A 10 -6.86 -13.66 34.68
CA GLN A 10 -5.91 -13.75 33.57
C GLN A 10 -5.10 -15.05 33.58
N LYS A 11 -4.81 -15.63 34.75
CA LYS A 11 -4.18 -16.96 34.84
C LYS A 11 -5.14 -18.09 34.46
N ALA A 12 -6.41 -18.00 34.87
CA ALA A 12 -7.43 -18.99 34.52
C ALA A 12 -7.77 -19.03 33.02
N SER A 13 -7.68 -17.90 32.30
CA SER A 13 -7.91 -17.88 30.84
C SER A 13 -6.73 -18.41 30.02
N LYS A 14 -5.51 -18.40 30.59
CA LYS A 14 -4.31 -18.93 29.93
C LYS A 14 -4.24 -20.46 30.04
N GLN A 15 -4.60 -21.00 31.20
CA GLN A 15 -4.62 -22.44 31.46
C GLN A 15 -5.71 -23.15 30.63
N ARG A 16 -6.89 -22.53 30.47
CA ARG A 16 -7.98 -23.05 29.61
C ARG A 16 -7.64 -23.06 28.11
N TRP A 17 -6.65 -22.29 27.67
CA TRP A 17 -6.18 -22.28 26.29
C TRP A 17 -5.14 -23.40 26.05
N GLU A 18 -4.32 -23.70 27.04
CA GLU A 18 -3.33 -24.80 26.99
C GLU A 18 -4.01 -26.18 27.03
N ASP A 19 -5.08 -26.34 27.82
CA ASP A 19 -5.85 -27.61 27.90
C ASP A 19 -6.63 -27.95 26.61
N ASN A 20 -7.10 -26.92 25.86
CA ASN A 20 -7.78 -27.10 24.56
C ASN A 20 -6.82 -27.45 23.41
N VAL A 21 -5.52 -27.22 23.59
CA VAL A 21 -4.49 -27.57 22.60
C VAL A 21 -4.02 -29.02 22.77
N SER A 22 -4.14 -29.59 23.98
CA SER A 22 -3.86 -31.01 24.24
C SER A 22 -4.98 -31.94 23.78
N GLU A 23 -6.26 -31.57 23.92
CA GLU A 23 -7.40 -32.42 23.51
C GLU A 23 -7.52 -32.58 21.97
N ASN A 24 -6.99 -31.66 21.17
CA ASN A 24 -7.01 -31.76 19.70
C ASN A 24 -5.90 -32.65 19.10
N LYS A 25 -5.05 -33.28 19.94
CA LYS A 25 -3.99 -34.18 19.48
C LYS A 25 -4.39 -35.67 19.47
N GLU A 26 -5.51 -36.07 20.07
CA GLU A 26 -5.88 -37.49 20.21
C GLU A 26 -6.93 -38.00 19.21
N GLU A 27 -7.51 -37.16 18.34
CA GLU A 27 -8.64 -37.57 17.47
C GLU A 27 -8.32 -37.82 15.98
N ASN A 28 -7.05 -37.92 15.57
CA ASN A 28 -6.71 -38.29 14.19
C ASN A 28 -5.75 -39.48 14.12
N GLN A 29 -6.26 -40.65 14.48
CA GLN A 29 -5.75 -41.94 14.00
C GLN A 29 -6.92 -42.79 13.52
N MET A 30 -7.16 -42.85 12.21
CA MET A 30 -7.78 -44.02 11.59
C MET A 30 -7.53 -44.11 10.08
N GLU A 31 -6.71 -45.11 9.75
CA GLU A 31 -6.79 -46.06 8.63
C GLU A 31 -6.74 -45.60 7.17
N LEU A 32 -5.54 -45.80 6.60
CA LEU A 32 -5.27 -46.03 5.18
C LEU A 32 -6.01 -47.28 4.68
N SER A 33 -6.77 -47.14 3.59
CA SER A 33 -7.10 -48.26 2.71
C SER A 33 -6.81 -47.90 1.25
N THR A 34 -6.07 -48.80 0.61
CA THR A 34 -5.56 -48.76 -0.76
C THR A 34 -6.57 -49.27 -1.78
N LEU A 35 -6.32 -48.92 -3.06
CA LEU A 35 -6.64 -49.59 -4.35
C LEU A 35 -7.56 -48.77 -5.31
N PRO A 36 -7.54 -49.00 -6.63
CA PRO A 36 -6.37 -48.98 -7.53
C PRO A 36 -6.62 -48.13 -8.81
N ALA A 37 -5.54 -47.85 -9.53
CA ALA A 37 -5.53 -47.17 -10.83
C ALA A 37 -6.28 -47.97 -11.92
N THR A 38 -7.07 -47.27 -12.73
CA THR A 38 -7.49 -47.76 -14.05
C THR A 38 -7.29 -46.68 -15.11
N SER A 39 -6.43 -47.04 -16.06
CA SER A 39 -6.15 -46.40 -17.33
C SER A 39 -7.33 -46.51 -18.29
N HIS A 40 -7.70 -45.44 -18.99
CA HIS A 40 -8.19 -45.53 -20.37
C HIS A 40 -8.07 -44.18 -21.09
N SER A 41 -7.14 -44.11 -22.03
CA SER A 41 -7.31 -43.33 -23.28
C SER A 41 -8.20 -44.17 -24.22
N PRO A 42 -8.97 -43.59 -25.17
CA PRO A 42 -8.35 -43.16 -26.43
C PRO A 42 -9.03 -42.01 -27.22
N SER A 43 -8.26 -41.57 -28.22
CA SER A 43 -8.67 -41.23 -29.59
C SER A 43 -9.36 -39.89 -29.93
N LYS A 44 -8.52 -39.04 -30.53
CA LYS A 44 -8.78 -38.10 -31.63
C LYS A 44 -9.91 -38.52 -32.58
N GLN A 45 -10.81 -37.57 -32.88
CA GLN A 45 -11.37 -37.42 -34.23
C GLN A 45 -11.38 -35.95 -34.62
N LEU A 46 -10.60 -35.64 -35.65
CA LEU A 46 -10.73 -34.43 -36.45
C LEU A 46 -12.03 -34.49 -37.25
N ARG A 47 -12.82 -33.42 -37.20
CA ARG A 47 -13.76 -33.07 -38.29
C ARG A 47 -13.59 -31.60 -38.66
N THR A 48 -12.90 -31.41 -39.77
CA THR A 48 -13.08 -30.29 -40.70
C THR A 48 -14.51 -30.33 -41.25
N ILE A 49 -15.16 -29.17 -41.39
CA ILE A 49 -16.01 -28.79 -42.55
C ILE A 49 -16.49 -27.33 -42.40
N HIS A 50 -16.11 -26.55 -43.41
CA HIS A 50 -16.70 -25.38 -44.06
C HIS A 50 -17.27 -24.18 -43.28
N SER A 51 -16.55 -23.07 -43.43
CA SER A 51 -17.00 -21.68 -43.27
C SER A 51 -17.71 -21.18 -44.54
N PRO A 52 -18.84 -20.46 -44.44
CA PRO A 52 -19.31 -19.59 -45.51
C PRO A 52 -18.85 -18.15 -45.26
N SER A 53 -18.15 -17.63 -46.26
CA SER A 53 -17.75 -16.24 -46.41
C SER A 53 -18.97 -15.31 -46.47
N LYS A 54 -19.05 -14.32 -45.58
CA LYS A 54 -19.85 -13.11 -45.78
C LYS A 54 -18.99 -11.88 -45.51
N LYS A 55 -18.65 -11.20 -46.59
CA LYS A 55 -18.07 -9.85 -46.65
C LYS A 55 -18.92 -8.91 -45.80
N LEU A 56 -18.31 -8.26 -44.80
CA LEU A 56 -18.86 -7.03 -44.22
C LEU A 56 -17.83 -5.91 -44.43
N THR A 57 -18.28 -4.90 -45.15
CA THR A 57 -17.57 -3.72 -45.62
C THR A 57 -17.03 -2.88 -44.46
N SER A 58 -15.75 -2.50 -44.57
CA SER A 58 -15.07 -1.57 -43.67
C SER A 58 -15.61 -0.15 -43.83
N ILE A 59 -15.94 0.50 -42.72
CA ILE A 59 -16.00 1.97 -42.64
C ILE A 59 -15.02 2.39 -41.55
N HIS A 60 -13.80 2.71 -41.97
CA HIS A 60 -12.85 3.50 -41.22
C HIS A 60 -13.27 4.97 -41.32
N SER A 61 -13.53 5.62 -40.19
CA SER A 61 -13.50 7.09 -40.11
C SER A 61 -12.70 7.52 -38.87
N SER A 62 -11.51 8.04 -39.16
CA SER A 62 -10.65 8.75 -38.21
C SER A 62 -11.34 10.02 -37.72
N PRO A 63 -11.21 10.43 -36.45
CA PRO A 63 -11.74 11.72 -36.01
C PRO A 63 -10.86 12.85 -36.59
N LYS A 64 -11.45 13.60 -37.52
CA LYS A 64 -10.90 14.86 -38.04
C LYS A 64 -10.83 15.90 -36.91
N LYS A 65 -9.68 16.59 -36.82
CA LYS A 65 -9.51 17.83 -36.06
C LYS A 65 -10.49 18.88 -36.60
N SER A 66 -11.40 19.38 -35.77
CA SER A 66 -12.19 20.58 -36.08
C SER A 66 -11.63 21.79 -35.32
N THR A 67 -11.01 22.68 -36.07
CA THR A 67 -10.73 24.07 -35.70
C THR A 67 -12.00 24.92 -35.72
N SER A 68 -12.00 25.94 -34.86
CA SER A 68 -12.86 27.14 -34.81
C SER A 68 -14.38 26.95 -34.64
N ILE A 69 -14.86 27.20 -33.41
CA ILE A 69 -16.19 27.78 -33.19
C ILE A 69 -16.00 29.09 -32.43
N LEU A 70 -16.59 30.13 -33.01
CA LEU A 70 -16.61 31.52 -32.60
C LEU A 70 -16.98 31.73 -31.12
N SER A 71 -16.31 32.70 -30.50
CA SER A 71 -16.60 33.18 -29.16
C SER A 71 -17.94 33.92 -29.14
N ALA A 72 -19.01 33.24 -28.73
CA ALA A 72 -20.19 33.93 -28.21
C ALA A 72 -19.86 34.43 -26.80
N LYS A 73 -19.80 35.75 -26.60
CA LYS A 73 -19.75 36.39 -25.29
C LYS A 73 -21.03 36.04 -24.52
N LEU A 74 -20.97 35.01 -23.69
CA LEU A 74 -21.99 34.74 -22.67
C LEU A 74 -21.69 35.64 -21.46
N GLU A 75 -22.57 36.60 -21.20
CA GLU A 75 -22.51 37.37 -19.96
C GLU A 75 -22.69 36.45 -18.73
N PRO A 76 -21.94 36.69 -17.64
CA PRO A 76 -22.02 35.85 -16.45
C PRO A 76 -23.37 36.06 -15.75
N ARG A 77 -24.28 35.10 -15.89
CA ARG A 77 -25.46 35.00 -15.01
C ARG A 77 -24.97 34.84 -13.57
N LYS A 78 -25.24 35.84 -12.72
CA LYS A 78 -25.09 35.75 -11.26
C LYS A 78 -25.93 34.57 -10.76
N LEU A 79 -25.27 33.45 -10.46
CA LEU A 79 -25.85 32.36 -9.69
C LEU A 79 -26.09 32.86 -8.26
N VAL A 80 -27.34 33.18 -7.94
CA VAL A 80 -27.78 33.39 -6.56
C VAL A 80 -27.81 32.03 -5.88
N LEU A 81 -26.69 31.65 -5.24
CA LEU A 81 -26.64 30.53 -4.32
C LEU A 81 -27.49 30.87 -3.10
N ARG A 82 -28.75 30.42 -3.08
CA ARG A 82 -29.52 30.31 -1.83
C ARG A 82 -28.85 29.23 -0.98
N ARG A 83 -27.86 29.61 -0.19
CA ARG A 83 -27.32 28.78 0.89
C ARG A 83 -28.45 28.62 1.91
N SER A 84 -29.13 27.49 1.90
CA SER A 84 -29.91 27.07 3.05
C SER A 84 -28.98 27.05 4.26
N HIS A 85 -29.39 27.72 5.34
CA HIS A 85 -28.68 27.73 6.61
C HIS A 85 -28.35 26.28 7.00
N PRO A 86 -27.14 25.96 7.51
CA PRO A 86 -26.83 24.60 7.92
C PRO A 86 -27.76 24.19 9.05
N LEU A 87 -28.84 23.47 8.71
CA LEU A 87 -29.58 22.68 9.67
C LEU A 87 -28.56 21.75 10.31
N LYS A 88 -28.41 21.88 11.64
CA LYS A 88 -27.52 21.08 12.49
C LYS A 88 -27.53 19.63 12.00
N TYR A 89 -26.46 19.20 11.33
CA TYR A 89 -26.27 17.81 10.93
C TYR A 89 -26.24 16.96 12.20
N LYS A 90 -27.39 16.35 12.53
CA LYS A 90 -27.48 15.34 13.58
C LYS A 90 -26.82 14.07 13.05
N CYS A 91 -25.63 13.78 13.58
CA CYS A 91 -24.98 12.48 13.44
C CYS A 91 -25.94 11.37 13.90
N TYR A 92 -26.02 10.28 13.12
CA TYR A 92 -26.85 9.13 13.43
C TYR A 92 -26.37 8.43 14.71
N GLY A 93 -27.04 8.76 15.82
CA GLY A 93 -27.03 8.02 17.08
C GLY A 93 -28.49 7.84 17.51
N LYS A 94 -28.89 6.60 17.77
CA LYS A 94 -30.24 6.24 18.24
C LYS A 94 -30.67 7.12 19.42
N ARG A 95 -31.88 7.68 19.38
CA ARG A 95 -32.71 7.92 20.58
C ARG A 95 -34.19 7.96 20.22
N SER A 96 -34.96 7.43 21.17
CA SER A 96 -36.42 7.32 21.26
C SER A 96 -37.15 8.63 20.94
N VAL A 97 -38.26 8.51 20.22
CA VAL A 97 -39.16 9.62 19.90
C VAL A 97 -40.17 9.79 21.05
N PRO A 98 -40.44 11.01 21.56
CA PRO A 98 -41.53 11.25 22.49
C PRO A 98 -42.88 11.21 21.75
N THR A 99 -43.85 10.55 22.35
CA THR A 99 -45.27 10.60 22.03
C THR A 99 -45.79 12.04 22.11
N SER A 100 -46.37 12.53 21.02
CA SER A 100 -47.34 13.64 21.06
C SER A 100 -48.46 13.36 20.06
N SER A 101 -49.66 13.30 20.61
CA SER A 101 -50.97 13.08 20.01
C SER A 101 -51.35 14.11 18.95
N VAL A 102 -51.84 13.64 17.78
CA VAL A 102 -52.77 14.39 16.93
C VAL A 102 -53.79 13.42 16.32
N SER A 103 -55.03 13.60 16.78
CA SER A 103 -56.38 13.28 16.27
C SER A 103 -56.66 12.06 15.37
N GLU A 104 -57.66 11.31 15.82
CA GLU A 104 -58.41 10.24 15.17
C GLU A 104 -59.25 10.67 13.94
N TYR A 105 -59.66 9.63 13.18
CA TYR A 105 -60.60 9.54 12.05
C TYR A 105 -60.06 10.06 10.71
N ILE A 106 -59.83 9.21 9.70
CA ILE A 106 -60.84 8.41 8.96
C ILE A 106 -60.35 6.96 8.75
N GLN A 107 -61.21 6.00 9.07
CA GLN A 107 -61.10 4.61 8.63
C GLN A 107 -61.60 4.49 7.19
N ASP A 108 -60.71 4.13 6.27
CA ASP A 108 -61.06 3.44 5.03
C ASP A 108 -60.36 2.06 5.06
N PRO A 109 -61.09 0.93 5.08
CA PRO A 109 -60.49 -0.37 4.84
C PRO A 109 -60.32 -0.54 3.32
N VAL A 110 -59.12 -0.97 2.91
CA VAL A 110 -58.68 -1.27 1.52
C VAL A 110 -58.01 -0.10 0.78
N ALA A 111 -56.81 0.29 1.23
CA ALA A 111 -55.81 0.87 0.34
C ALA A 111 -54.37 0.46 0.76
N ASN A 112 -53.58 0.00 -0.22
CA ASN A 112 -52.10 -0.05 -0.28
C ASN A 112 -51.32 -1.31 0.15
N ASP A 113 -51.41 -2.41 -0.62
CA ASP A 113 -50.38 -3.48 -0.56
C ASP A 113 -49.89 -3.99 -1.94
N VAL A 114 -50.18 -3.25 -3.02
CA VAL A 114 -49.66 -3.56 -4.36
C VAL A 114 -48.16 -3.23 -4.41
N PRO A 115 -47.29 -4.20 -4.77
CA PRO A 115 -45.85 -3.96 -4.80
C PRO A 115 -45.45 -2.92 -5.85
N VAL A 116 -44.71 -1.89 -5.45
CA VAL A 116 -44.17 -0.84 -6.34
C VAL A 116 -42.64 -0.90 -6.48
N GLY A 117 -42.13 -0.26 -7.53
CA GLY A 117 -40.70 -0.17 -7.85
C GLY A 117 -40.18 -1.35 -8.67
N ARG A 118 -38.85 -1.56 -8.67
CA ARG A 118 -38.19 -2.62 -9.45
C ARG A 118 -37.82 -3.81 -8.58
N ARG A 119 -37.75 -5.01 -9.15
CA ARG A 119 -37.23 -6.22 -8.50
C ARG A 119 -36.22 -6.91 -9.41
N LEU A 120 -35.20 -7.52 -8.82
CA LEU A 120 -34.33 -8.45 -9.53
C LEU A 120 -35.08 -9.77 -9.68
N ILE A 121 -35.21 -10.29 -10.89
CA ILE A 121 -35.89 -11.56 -11.16
C ILE A 121 -34.93 -12.45 -11.94
N SER A 122 -34.68 -13.66 -11.44
CA SER A 122 -33.87 -14.66 -12.15
C SER A 122 -34.58 -15.13 -13.43
N ILE A 123 -33.82 -15.55 -14.45
CA ILE A 123 -34.42 -16.07 -15.70
C ILE A 123 -35.29 -17.30 -15.42
N GLN A 124 -34.90 -18.15 -14.46
CA GLN A 124 -35.71 -19.31 -14.07
C GLN A 124 -37.01 -18.89 -13.39
N SER A 125 -36.99 -17.88 -12.53
CA SER A 125 -38.20 -17.29 -11.93
C SER A 125 -39.12 -16.72 -12.99
N LEU A 126 -38.57 -16.03 -13.99
CA LEU A 126 -39.34 -15.49 -15.10
C LEU A 126 -40.01 -16.62 -15.91
N ASN A 127 -39.27 -17.67 -16.24
CA ASN A 127 -39.81 -18.84 -16.93
C ASN A 127 -40.92 -19.54 -16.12
N GLN A 128 -40.75 -19.63 -14.79
CA GLN A 128 -41.78 -20.18 -13.91
C GLN A 128 -43.06 -19.34 -13.95
N ILE A 129 -42.95 -18.01 -13.89
CA ILE A 129 -44.11 -17.10 -13.97
C ILE A 129 -44.82 -17.27 -15.31
N MET A 130 -44.07 -17.30 -16.41
CA MET A 130 -44.62 -17.50 -17.76
C MET A 130 -45.34 -18.85 -17.89
N SER A 131 -44.78 -19.91 -17.31
CA SER A 131 -45.38 -21.25 -17.33
C SER A 131 -46.66 -21.29 -16.50
N LEU A 132 -46.65 -20.73 -15.29
CA LEU A 132 -47.82 -20.62 -14.43
C LEU A 132 -48.95 -19.83 -15.10
N ALA A 133 -48.62 -18.74 -15.80
CA ALA A 133 -49.59 -17.96 -16.55
C ALA A 133 -50.18 -18.73 -17.74
N ALA A 134 -49.34 -19.45 -18.49
CA ALA A 134 -49.79 -20.26 -19.63
C ALA A 134 -50.69 -21.42 -19.20
N ASP A 135 -50.31 -22.15 -18.15
CA ASP A 135 -51.11 -23.25 -17.61
C ASP A 135 -52.44 -22.75 -17.04
N HIS A 136 -52.43 -21.58 -16.40
CA HIS A 136 -53.66 -20.95 -15.94
C HIS A 136 -54.57 -20.52 -17.09
N GLY A 137 -54.01 -19.95 -18.15
CA GLY A 137 -54.78 -19.53 -19.34
C GLY A 137 -55.49 -20.68 -20.06
N ARG A 138 -55.05 -21.93 -19.89
CA ARG A 138 -55.79 -23.11 -20.37
C ARG A 138 -57.04 -23.43 -19.56
N GLN A 139 -57.14 -22.90 -18.34
CA GLN A 139 -58.20 -23.21 -17.37
C GLN A 139 -59.16 -22.02 -17.13
N CYS A 140 -58.77 -20.80 -17.52
CA CYS A 140 -59.56 -19.58 -17.30
C CYS A 140 -59.91 -18.93 -18.64
N SER A 141 -61.18 -18.56 -18.82
CA SER A 141 -61.69 -18.00 -20.08
C SER A 141 -61.10 -16.63 -20.43
N PHE A 142 -60.75 -15.82 -19.43
CA PHE A 142 -60.16 -14.48 -19.61
C PHE A 142 -59.08 -14.23 -18.55
N PRO A 143 -57.90 -14.85 -18.67
CA PRO A 143 -56.89 -14.77 -17.61
C PRO A 143 -56.28 -13.36 -17.53
N LEU A 144 -56.51 -12.67 -16.42
CA LEU A 144 -55.86 -11.39 -16.11
C LEU A 144 -55.09 -11.49 -14.79
N LEU A 145 -53.79 -11.76 -14.87
CA LEU A 145 -52.92 -11.91 -13.70
C LEU A 145 -52.32 -10.58 -13.28
N GLN A 146 -52.54 -10.20 -12.02
CA GLN A 146 -51.89 -9.06 -11.38
C GLN A 146 -51.17 -9.44 -10.10
N ILE A 147 -50.03 -8.81 -9.84
CA ILE A 147 -49.33 -8.97 -8.57
C ILE A 147 -50.07 -8.18 -7.51
N VAL A 148 -50.58 -8.89 -6.50
CA VAL A 148 -51.42 -8.30 -5.44
C VAL A 148 -50.69 -8.16 -4.11
N LYS A 149 -49.61 -8.93 -3.89
CA LYS A 149 -48.89 -8.94 -2.61
C LYS A 149 -47.42 -9.31 -2.78
N GLU A 150 -46.56 -8.78 -1.90
CA GLU A 150 -45.15 -9.15 -1.79
C GLU A 150 -44.76 -9.42 -0.33
N ILE A 151 -44.05 -10.54 -0.11
CA ILE A 151 -43.33 -10.81 1.13
C ILE A 151 -41.83 -10.66 0.83
N ARG A 152 -41.23 -9.56 1.34
CA ARG A 152 -39.83 -9.21 1.07
C ARG A 152 -38.89 -9.61 2.22
N LYS A 153 -37.81 -10.29 1.88
CA LYS A 153 -36.66 -10.62 2.75
C LYS A 153 -35.37 -10.12 2.11
N GLY A 154 -35.15 -8.79 2.19
CA GLY A 154 -34.02 -8.12 1.56
C GLY A 154 -34.19 -7.98 0.05
N LEU A 155 -33.26 -8.52 -0.73
CA LEU A 155 -33.32 -8.61 -2.19
C LEU A 155 -34.17 -9.80 -2.67
N GLN A 156 -34.39 -10.79 -1.81
CA GLN A 156 -35.28 -11.90 -2.10
C GLN A 156 -36.72 -11.49 -1.77
N SER A 157 -37.62 -11.79 -2.68
CA SER A 157 -39.04 -11.49 -2.59
C SER A 157 -39.86 -12.71 -3.01
N THR A 158 -40.94 -12.94 -2.29
CA THR A 158 -41.99 -13.88 -2.69
C THR A 158 -43.20 -13.07 -3.10
N LEU A 159 -43.57 -13.17 -4.37
CA LEU A 159 -44.65 -12.40 -4.98
C LEU A 159 -45.89 -13.30 -5.09
N THR A 160 -47.04 -12.73 -4.79
CA THR A 160 -48.34 -13.38 -4.99
C THR A 160 -49.10 -12.65 -6.09
N ALA A 161 -49.45 -13.38 -7.13
CA ALA A 161 -50.33 -12.90 -8.19
C ALA A 161 -51.74 -13.47 -8.02
N SER A 162 -52.76 -12.67 -8.35
CA SER A 162 -54.15 -13.09 -8.41
C SER A 162 -54.67 -12.95 -9.83
N CYS A 163 -55.49 -13.90 -10.29
CA CYS A 163 -56.32 -13.70 -11.46
C CYS A 163 -57.54 -12.86 -11.09
N GLU A 164 -57.80 -11.75 -11.79
CA GLU A 164 -58.99 -10.93 -11.55
C GLU A 164 -60.30 -11.65 -11.91
N THR A 165 -60.26 -12.56 -12.89
CA THR A 165 -61.47 -13.21 -13.41
C THR A 165 -61.91 -14.40 -12.57
N CYS A 166 -60.98 -15.23 -12.10
CA CYS A 166 -61.31 -16.44 -11.33
C CYS A 166 -60.79 -16.43 -9.89
N MET A 167 -60.17 -15.34 -9.44
CA MET A 167 -59.65 -15.14 -8.07
C MET A 167 -58.61 -16.17 -7.60
N LYS A 168 -58.01 -16.95 -8.53
CA LYS A 168 -56.98 -17.94 -8.21
C LYS A 168 -55.66 -17.23 -7.88
N LEU A 169 -55.00 -17.68 -6.82
CA LEU A 169 -53.72 -17.15 -6.35
C LEU A 169 -52.55 -18.02 -6.82
N PHE A 170 -51.45 -17.35 -7.16
CA PHE A 170 -50.19 -17.94 -7.59
C PHE A 170 -49.05 -17.33 -6.79
N GLN A 171 -48.12 -18.14 -6.30
CA GLN A 171 -46.98 -17.67 -5.52
C GLN A 171 -45.68 -18.10 -6.19
N PHE A 172 -44.74 -17.17 -6.31
CA PHE A 172 -43.44 -17.42 -6.92
C PHE A 172 -42.36 -16.57 -6.25
N SER A 173 -41.13 -17.08 -6.24
CA SER A 173 -39.97 -16.32 -5.75
C SER A 173 -39.24 -15.65 -6.91
N ASN A 174 -38.68 -14.47 -6.65
CA ASN A 174 -37.88 -13.75 -7.63
C ASN A 174 -36.49 -14.35 -7.88
N ASP A 175 -36.03 -15.28 -7.04
CA ASP A 175 -34.70 -15.88 -7.13
C ASP A 175 -34.80 -17.40 -6.95
N ILE A 176 -34.87 -18.13 -8.07
CA ILE A 176 -34.87 -19.60 -8.11
C ILE A 176 -33.89 -20.09 -9.18
N GLY A 177 -33.55 -21.37 -9.13
CA GLY A 177 -32.66 -22.01 -10.12
C GLY A 177 -31.17 -21.88 -9.76
N PRO A 178 -30.27 -22.31 -10.67
CA PRO A 178 -28.83 -22.40 -10.41
C PRO A 178 -28.15 -21.04 -10.59
N CYS A 179 -28.39 -20.11 -9.65
CA CYS A 179 -27.59 -18.89 -9.51
C CYS A 179 -26.26 -19.20 -8.81
N THR A 180 -25.18 -18.46 -9.14
CA THR A 180 -23.86 -18.61 -8.48
C THR A 180 -23.99 -18.50 -6.95
N LEU A 181 -24.75 -17.52 -6.48
CA LEU A 181 -25.04 -17.25 -5.08
C LEU A 181 -26.51 -16.86 -4.94
N PRO A 182 -27.17 -17.17 -3.81
CA PRO A 182 -28.47 -16.60 -3.49
C PRO A 182 -28.43 -15.06 -3.51
N VAL A 183 -29.49 -14.40 -3.97
CA VAL A 183 -29.48 -12.96 -4.30
C VAL A 183 -29.05 -12.06 -3.14
N ASN A 184 -29.42 -12.40 -1.90
CA ASN A 184 -29.01 -11.64 -0.72
C ASN A 184 -27.49 -11.74 -0.49
N GLU A 185 -26.93 -12.94 -0.67
CA GLU A 185 -25.48 -13.19 -0.55
C GLU A 185 -24.72 -12.50 -1.67
N ALA A 186 -25.24 -12.61 -2.91
CA ALA A 186 -24.71 -11.92 -4.06
C ALA A 186 -24.67 -10.39 -3.83
N GLY A 187 -25.68 -9.83 -3.16
CA GLY A 187 -25.72 -8.41 -2.77
C GLY A 187 -24.59 -8.01 -1.80
N VAL A 188 -24.23 -8.90 -0.86
CA VAL A 188 -23.07 -8.69 0.02
C VAL A 188 -21.78 -8.79 -0.78
N TRP A 189 -21.57 -9.89 -1.51
CA TRP A 189 -20.39 -10.10 -2.35
C TRP A 189 -20.15 -8.93 -3.31
N ALA A 190 -21.19 -8.46 -3.99
CA ALA A 190 -21.15 -7.30 -4.88
C ALA A 190 -20.60 -6.06 -4.16
N GLY A 191 -21.06 -5.80 -2.94
CA GLY A 191 -20.55 -4.72 -2.10
C GLY A 191 -19.06 -4.84 -1.77
N HIS A 192 -18.54 -6.06 -1.65
CA HIS A 192 -17.14 -6.31 -1.27
C HIS A 192 -16.19 -6.37 -2.46
N THR A 193 -16.65 -6.66 -3.69
CA THR A 193 -15.79 -6.74 -4.90
C THR A 193 -14.86 -5.53 -5.11
N ASN A 194 -15.32 -4.31 -4.79
CA ASN A 194 -14.57 -3.06 -4.90
C ASN A 194 -14.56 -2.23 -3.61
N GLY A 195 -14.81 -2.85 -2.46
CA GLY A 195 -14.72 -2.21 -1.15
C GLY A 195 -15.94 -1.38 -0.70
N GLY A 196 -17.06 -1.37 -1.45
CA GLY A 196 -18.22 -0.49 -1.21
C GLY A 196 -19.03 -0.78 0.06
N GLY A 197 -19.23 -2.06 0.38
CA GLY A 197 -20.01 -2.50 1.54
C GLY A 197 -21.47 -2.02 1.53
N PHE A 198 -22.10 -2.06 2.71
CA PHE A 198 -23.54 -1.82 2.89
C PHE A 198 -24.04 -0.47 2.34
N THR A 199 -23.43 0.64 2.78
CA THR A 199 -23.96 1.99 2.50
C THR A 199 -23.95 2.30 1.00
N ILE A 200 -22.86 1.95 0.31
CA ILE A 200 -22.75 2.19 -1.12
C ILE A 200 -23.74 1.31 -1.88
N MET A 201 -23.82 0.02 -1.56
CA MET A 201 -24.79 -0.87 -2.20
C MET A 201 -26.23 -0.42 -1.99
N LYS A 202 -26.59 -0.04 -0.75
CA LYS A 202 -27.92 0.47 -0.43
C LYS A 202 -28.25 1.70 -1.27
N HIS A 203 -27.38 2.70 -1.31
CA HIS A 203 -27.61 3.92 -2.09
C HIS A 203 -27.70 3.64 -3.59
N SER A 204 -26.82 2.78 -4.12
CA SER A 204 -26.83 2.40 -5.53
C SER A 204 -28.13 1.71 -5.94
N LEU A 205 -28.60 0.74 -5.15
CA LEU A 205 -29.84 0.01 -5.44
C LEU A 205 -31.07 0.89 -5.24
N THR A 206 -31.10 1.71 -4.18
CA THR A 206 -32.21 2.66 -3.97
C THR A 206 -32.32 3.67 -5.10
N ALA A 207 -31.20 4.16 -5.65
CA ALA A 207 -31.21 5.05 -6.82
C ALA A 207 -31.72 4.38 -8.11
N LEU A 208 -31.78 3.05 -8.14
CA LEU A 208 -32.34 2.26 -9.23
C LEU A 208 -33.78 1.79 -8.96
N ASP A 209 -34.43 2.30 -7.90
CA ASP A 209 -35.74 1.85 -7.39
C ASP A 209 -35.78 0.36 -7.02
N LEU A 210 -34.64 -0.20 -6.61
CA LEU A 210 -34.52 -1.55 -6.10
C LEU A 210 -34.48 -1.55 -4.57
N PRO A 211 -35.28 -2.40 -3.89
CA PRO A 211 -35.15 -2.57 -2.45
C PRO A 211 -33.80 -3.21 -2.10
N PHE A 212 -33.37 -3.06 -0.86
CA PHE A 212 -32.16 -3.71 -0.36
C PHE A 212 -32.38 -4.30 1.03
N MET A 213 -31.42 -5.10 1.49
CA MET A 213 -31.41 -5.65 2.83
C MET A 213 -31.38 -4.55 3.89
N ASP A 214 -32.02 -4.83 5.03
CA ASP A 214 -31.80 -4.03 6.23
C ASP A 214 -30.38 -4.25 6.79
N SER A 215 -29.96 -3.35 7.67
CA SER A 215 -28.59 -3.38 8.22
C SER A 215 -28.29 -4.64 9.04
N LYS A 216 -29.28 -5.22 9.74
CA LYS A 216 -29.08 -6.41 10.57
C LYS A 216 -28.87 -7.63 9.66
N THR A 217 -29.73 -7.80 8.67
CA THR A 217 -29.63 -8.88 7.68
C THR A 217 -28.31 -8.80 6.91
N TYR A 218 -27.93 -7.62 6.41
CA TYR A 218 -26.64 -7.44 5.73
C TYR A 218 -25.46 -7.77 6.65
N THR A 219 -25.47 -7.29 7.91
CA THR A 219 -24.35 -7.54 8.85
C THR A 219 -24.19 -9.04 9.12
N ASN A 220 -25.27 -9.79 9.26
CA ASN A 220 -25.19 -11.23 9.48
C ASN A 220 -24.56 -11.96 8.29
N LEU A 221 -24.97 -11.61 7.07
CA LEU A 221 -24.40 -12.17 5.85
C LEU A 221 -22.96 -11.72 5.61
N GLU A 222 -22.63 -10.46 5.92
CA GLU A 222 -21.27 -9.91 5.88
C GLU A 222 -20.34 -10.63 6.86
N ASN A 223 -20.83 -10.97 8.06
CA ASN A 223 -20.03 -11.75 9.02
C ASN A 223 -19.72 -13.15 8.49
N ARG A 224 -20.69 -13.81 7.83
CA ARG A 224 -20.44 -15.13 7.19
C ARG A 224 -19.43 -15.00 6.05
N PHE A 225 -19.61 -14.03 5.16
CA PHE A 225 -18.66 -13.72 4.10
C PHE A 225 -17.26 -13.44 4.66
N SER A 226 -17.15 -12.66 5.74
CA SER A 226 -15.87 -12.33 6.37
C SER A 226 -15.14 -13.57 6.87
N LYS A 227 -15.86 -14.52 7.49
CA LYS A 227 -15.26 -15.78 7.94
C LYS A 227 -14.73 -16.62 6.78
N GLN A 228 -15.53 -16.76 5.71
CA GLN A 228 -15.12 -17.51 4.52
C GLN A 228 -13.91 -16.84 3.83
N LEU A 229 -13.91 -15.51 3.72
CA LEU A 229 -12.79 -14.74 3.20
C LEU A 229 -11.53 -14.94 4.04
N HIS A 230 -11.65 -14.87 5.37
CA HIS A 230 -10.51 -15.03 6.28
C HIS A 230 -9.88 -16.42 6.17
N SER A 231 -10.71 -17.48 6.17
CA SER A 231 -10.23 -18.86 5.97
C SER A 231 -9.51 -19.04 4.63
N ALA A 232 -10.11 -18.53 3.54
CA ALA A 232 -9.51 -18.58 2.22
C ALA A 232 -8.20 -17.76 2.14
N PHE A 233 -8.14 -16.62 2.84
CA PHE A 233 -6.95 -15.78 2.93
C PHE A 233 -5.80 -16.50 3.64
N LEU A 234 -6.05 -17.17 4.77
CA LEU A 234 -5.03 -17.92 5.49
C LEU A 234 -4.47 -19.08 4.65
N SER A 235 -5.36 -19.86 4.03
CA SER A 235 -4.97 -20.94 3.11
C SER A 235 -4.13 -20.42 1.95
N GLU A 236 -4.45 -19.24 1.41
CA GLU A 236 -3.71 -18.63 0.31
C GLU A 236 -2.30 -18.16 0.72
N LEU A 237 -2.15 -17.59 1.92
CA LEU A 237 -0.83 -17.26 2.44
C LEU A 237 0.04 -18.50 2.63
N GLN A 238 -0.53 -19.59 3.15
CA GLN A 238 0.18 -20.87 3.28
C GLN A 238 0.65 -21.41 1.92
N ARG A 239 -0.26 -21.44 0.93
CA ARG A 239 0.06 -21.86 -0.45
C ARG A 239 1.16 -21.01 -1.08
N ASN A 240 1.15 -19.69 -0.84
CA ASN A 240 2.20 -18.80 -1.32
C ASN A 240 3.56 -19.12 -0.68
N GLY A 241 3.56 -19.46 0.61
CA GLY A 241 4.76 -19.91 1.34
C GLY A 241 5.32 -21.23 0.83
N GLU A 242 4.46 -22.22 0.58
CA GLU A 242 4.86 -23.50 -0.01
C GLU A 242 5.50 -23.31 -1.39
N GLU A 243 4.92 -22.44 -2.23
CA GLU A 243 5.45 -22.12 -3.55
C GLU A 243 6.79 -21.40 -3.50
N GLU A 244 6.96 -20.46 -2.55
CA GLU A 244 8.22 -19.77 -2.29
C GLU A 244 9.29 -20.74 -1.77
N LYS A 245 8.93 -21.61 -0.83
CA LYS A 245 9.81 -22.66 -0.29
C LYS A 245 10.31 -23.60 -1.37
N ARG A 246 9.42 -24.05 -2.25
CA ARG A 246 9.77 -24.91 -3.38
C ARG A 246 10.81 -24.23 -4.28
N MET A 247 10.59 -22.97 -4.66
CA MET A 247 11.55 -22.22 -5.48
C MET A 247 12.88 -21.98 -4.77
N ALA A 248 12.87 -21.73 -3.45
CA ALA A 248 14.10 -21.55 -2.66
C ALA A 248 14.94 -22.84 -2.65
N ILE A 249 14.30 -24.00 -2.47
CA ILE A 249 14.96 -25.32 -2.52
C ILE A 249 15.53 -25.59 -3.92
N GLU A 250 14.75 -25.31 -4.98
CA GLU A 250 15.19 -25.46 -6.37
C GLU A 250 16.42 -24.59 -6.72
N LEU A 251 16.56 -23.44 -6.05
CA LEU A 251 17.72 -22.55 -6.19
C LEU A 251 18.89 -22.91 -5.26
N GLY A 252 18.79 -23.99 -4.48
CA GLY A 252 19.82 -24.38 -3.52
C GLY A 252 19.98 -23.40 -2.35
N GLN A 253 18.96 -22.58 -2.07
CA GLN A 253 18.95 -21.60 -0.98
C GLN A 253 18.63 -22.30 0.35
N ILE A 254 19.54 -23.17 0.77
CA ILE A 254 19.42 -23.98 1.98
C ILE A 254 20.55 -23.56 2.93
N ASP A 255 20.21 -23.36 4.19
CA ASP A 255 21.19 -23.03 5.22
C ASP A 255 21.88 -24.31 5.75
N HIS A 256 22.95 -24.16 6.51
CA HIS A 256 23.78 -25.27 7.01
C HIS A 256 23.01 -26.31 7.84
N ASP A 257 21.88 -25.92 8.45
CA ASP A 257 20.99 -26.77 9.23
C ASP A 257 19.82 -27.37 8.41
N GLY A 258 19.84 -27.22 7.09
CA GLY A 258 18.86 -27.80 6.17
C GLY A 258 17.58 -26.98 5.99
N VAL A 259 17.44 -25.83 6.66
CA VAL A 259 16.25 -24.98 6.50
C VAL A 259 16.39 -24.07 5.28
N PRO A 260 15.41 -24.03 4.36
CA PRO A 260 15.44 -23.12 3.23
C PRO A 260 15.31 -21.66 3.65
N TRP A 261 15.93 -20.74 2.90
CA TRP A 261 15.83 -19.31 3.11
C TRP A 261 15.42 -18.57 1.83
N THR A 262 14.76 -17.43 1.99
CA THR A 262 14.42 -16.51 0.90
C THR A 262 14.63 -15.05 1.33
N ASP A 263 14.56 -14.14 0.36
CA ASP A 263 14.51 -12.71 0.60
C ASP A 263 13.06 -12.21 0.55
N VAL A 264 12.77 -11.17 1.32
CA VAL A 264 11.43 -10.58 1.37
C VAL A 264 11.46 -9.08 1.13
N LEU A 265 10.43 -8.61 0.45
CA LEU A 265 10.12 -7.20 0.26
C LEU A 265 9.07 -6.80 1.29
N GLY A 266 9.28 -5.70 2.00
CA GLY A 266 8.33 -5.20 2.98
C GLY A 266 7.92 -3.76 2.72
N ASP A 267 6.66 -3.48 3.00
CA ASP A 267 6.13 -2.11 3.09
C ASP A 267 4.94 -2.08 4.05
N GLY A 268 4.76 -0.95 4.71
CA GLY A 268 3.70 -0.69 5.67
C GLY A 268 2.90 0.56 5.32
N GLN A 269 1.68 0.62 5.83
CA GLN A 269 0.93 1.86 5.85
C GLN A 269 0.07 1.98 7.10
N TRP A 270 -0.18 3.22 7.50
CA TRP A 270 -1.09 3.55 8.59
C TRP A 270 -2.06 4.62 8.12
N SER A 271 -3.33 4.23 7.95
CA SER A 271 -4.32 5.07 7.28
C SER A 271 -4.93 6.11 8.22
N LYS A 272 -4.87 7.40 7.84
CA LYS A 272 -5.58 8.51 8.50
C LYS A 272 -6.94 8.73 7.84
N ARG A 273 -8.03 8.81 8.62
CA ARG A 273 -9.36 9.21 8.11
C ARG A 273 -9.47 10.69 7.74
N SER A 274 -8.54 11.55 8.13
CA SER A 274 -8.57 13.00 7.82
C SER A 274 -7.23 13.70 8.09
N PHE A 275 -7.06 14.91 7.55
CA PHE A 275 -5.83 15.71 7.44
C PHE A 275 -4.94 15.80 8.71
N ASN A 276 -3.62 15.74 8.48
CA ASN A 276 -2.51 16.43 9.16
C ASN A 276 -2.69 16.93 10.61
N GLN A 277 -2.83 16.02 11.57
CA GLN A 277 -2.27 16.22 12.90
C GLN A 277 -1.62 14.89 13.37
N GLN A 278 -0.31 14.94 13.65
CA GLN A 278 0.51 14.08 14.53
C GLN A 278 0.06 12.61 14.70
N GLY A 279 0.78 11.63 14.14
CA GLY A 279 0.85 10.24 14.67
C GLY A 279 -0.42 9.44 15.05
N ARG A 280 -1.64 9.83 14.65
CA ARG A 280 -2.93 9.30 15.17
C ARG A 280 -3.69 8.36 14.20
N ALA A 281 -3.01 7.55 13.39
CA ALA A 281 -3.74 6.53 12.63
C ALA A 281 -4.33 5.49 13.59
N LEU A 282 -5.56 5.08 13.32
CA LEU A 282 -6.31 4.14 14.17
C LEU A 282 -6.15 2.69 13.71
N SER A 283 -5.79 2.51 12.44
CA SER A 283 -5.51 1.21 11.85
C SER A 283 -4.35 1.31 10.85
N GLY A 284 -3.55 0.26 10.78
CA GLY A 284 -2.46 0.11 9.83
C GLY A 284 -2.29 -1.34 9.40
N SER A 285 -1.64 -1.53 8.26
CA SER A 285 -1.36 -2.82 7.65
C SER A 285 0.06 -2.84 7.09
N ALA A 286 0.71 -3.99 7.14
CA ALA A 286 1.98 -4.19 6.46
C ALA A 286 2.00 -5.57 5.80
N VAL A 287 2.85 -5.71 4.79
CA VAL A 287 2.97 -6.91 3.97
C VAL A 287 4.43 -7.32 3.83
N LEU A 288 4.68 -8.63 3.87
CA LEU A 288 5.91 -9.26 3.41
C LEU A 288 5.61 -10.05 2.14
N ILE A 289 6.36 -9.76 1.09
CA ILE A 289 6.23 -10.37 -0.24
C ILE A 289 7.49 -11.16 -0.54
N GLY A 290 7.35 -12.42 -0.94
CA GLY A 290 8.46 -13.27 -1.34
C GLY A 290 9.16 -12.74 -2.58
N LEU A 291 10.49 -12.72 -2.57
CA LEU A 291 11.25 -12.22 -3.72
C LEU A 291 11.15 -13.15 -4.93
N LEU A 292 10.98 -14.45 -4.73
CA LEU A 292 10.93 -15.43 -5.82
C LEU A 292 9.54 -15.45 -6.48
N THR A 293 8.49 -15.69 -5.69
CA THR A 293 7.09 -15.77 -6.15
C THR A 293 6.49 -14.42 -6.51
N LYS A 294 6.98 -13.33 -5.89
CA LYS A 294 6.34 -12.01 -5.88
C LYS A 294 4.94 -12.02 -5.25
N LYS A 295 4.64 -12.98 -4.38
CA LYS A 295 3.34 -13.15 -3.70
C LYS A 295 3.43 -12.79 -2.21
N PRO A 296 2.31 -12.35 -1.58
CA PRO A 296 2.29 -12.09 -0.15
C PRO A 296 2.52 -13.37 0.65
N LEU A 297 3.54 -13.36 1.50
CA LEU A 297 3.84 -14.43 2.47
C LEU A 297 3.24 -14.11 3.84
N PHE A 298 3.15 -12.83 4.18
CA PHE A 298 2.55 -12.39 5.43
C PHE A 298 1.86 -11.05 5.23
N VAL A 299 0.64 -10.92 5.75
CA VAL A 299 -0.11 -9.67 5.79
C VAL A 299 -0.70 -9.53 7.17
N GLY A 300 -0.35 -8.45 7.87
CA GLY A 300 -0.86 -8.19 9.22
C GLY A 300 -1.59 -6.87 9.32
N VAL A 301 -2.46 -6.78 10.33
CA VAL A 301 -3.28 -5.59 10.61
C VAL A 301 -3.19 -5.24 12.10
N ARG A 302 -3.05 -3.95 12.37
CA ARG A 302 -3.08 -3.37 13.73
C ARG A 302 -4.20 -2.37 13.85
N ASN A 303 -5.03 -2.51 14.90
CA ASN A 303 -6.12 -1.60 15.21
C ASN A 303 -6.02 -1.11 16.66
N LYS A 304 -6.15 0.21 16.84
CA LYS A 304 -6.14 0.88 18.15
C LYS A 304 -7.50 0.95 18.82
N VAL A 305 -8.57 0.81 18.06
CA VAL A 305 -9.92 1.08 18.54
C VAL A 305 -10.83 -0.05 18.15
N CYS A 306 -11.59 -0.53 19.12
CA CYS A 306 -12.82 -1.28 18.89
C CYS A 306 -14.00 -0.42 19.35
N PHE A 307 -14.97 -0.19 18.47
CA PHE A 307 -16.15 0.61 18.78
C PHE A 307 -17.06 -0.06 19.81
N ILE A 308 -17.16 -1.40 19.78
CA ILE A 308 -17.97 -2.14 20.74
C ILE A 308 -17.35 -2.02 22.13
N CYS A 309 -16.03 -2.26 22.28
CA CYS A 309 -15.33 -2.02 23.55
C CYS A 309 -15.56 -0.58 24.09
N LYS A 310 -15.59 0.42 23.22
CA LYS A 310 -15.76 1.83 23.63
C LYS A 310 -17.19 2.15 24.07
N THR A 311 -18.19 1.53 23.46
CA THR A 311 -19.62 1.88 23.67
C THR A 311 -20.36 0.92 24.58
N GLN A 312 -19.93 -0.33 24.62
CA GLN A 312 -20.57 -1.45 25.31
C GLN A 312 -19.46 -2.35 25.90
N PRO A 313 -18.75 -1.91 26.96
CA PRO A 313 -17.57 -2.61 27.49
C PRO A 313 -17.90 -3.98 28.06
N GLU A 314 -19.12 -4.19 28.55
CA GLU A 314 -19.59 -5.45 29.14
C GLU A 314 -20.07 -6.46 28.10
N LYS A 315 -20.23 -6.04 26.83
CA LYS A 315 -20.73 -6.92 25.78
C LYS A 315 -19.61 -7.81 25.24
N GLU A 316 -19.78 -9.11 25.38
CA GLU A 316 -18.94 -10.09 24.69
C GLU A 316 -19.04 -9.91 23.17
N HIS A 317 -17.88 -9.84 22.51
CA HIS A 317 -17.78 -9.69 21.07
C HIS A 317 -16.38 -10.07 20.58
N GLU A 318 -16.28 -10.35 19.29
CA GLU A 318 -15.00 -10.49 18.59
C GLU A 318 -14.29 -9.13 18.51
N CYS A 319 -13.25 -8.96 19.32
CA CYS A 319 -12.52 -7.70 19.43
C CYS A 319 -11.37 -7.66 18.44
N PHE A 320 -11.40 -6.67 17.54
CA PHE A 320 -10.32 -6.44 16.56
C PHE A 320 -9.25 -5.48 17.07
N LYS A 321 -9.37 -4.94 18.29
CA LYS A 321 -8.34 -4.07 18.90
C LYS A 321 -7.17 -4.94 19.35
N ASN A 322 -6.00 -4.72 18.76
CA ASN A 322 -4.79 -5.51 19.01
C ASN A 322 -3.52 -4.64 19.07
N TRP A 323 -3.67 -3.32 19.20
CA TRP A 323 -2.53 -2.39 19.22
C TRP A 323 -2.77 -1.20 20.14
N ASP A 324 -1.80 -0.90 21.00
CA ASP A 324 -1.83 0.25 21.91
C ASP A 324 -0.65 1.22 21.71
N GLY A 325 0.33 0.88 20.85
CA GLY A 325 1.55 1.68 20.62
C GLY A 325 1.39 2.88 19.68
N SER A 326 2.50 3.48 19.23
CA SER A 326 2.51 4.56 18.22
C SER A 326 1.95 4.07 16.89
N SER A 327 1.49 4.97 16.01
CA SER A 327 0.96 4.54 14.70
C SER A 327 2.06 4.14 13.72
N SER A 328 3.21 4.81 13.83
CA SER A 328 4.44 4.54 13.10
C SER A 328 5.02 3.17 13.45
N ALA A 329 4.97 2.75 14.72
CA ALA A 329 5.42 1.40 15.12
C ALA A 329 4.49 0.25 14.66
N MET A 330 3.33 0.52 14.05
CA MET A 330 2.46 -0.55 13.53
C MET A 330 3.17 -1.36 12.43
N GLU A 331 3.88 -0.69 11.52
CA GLU A 331 4.64 -1.36 10.46
C GLU A 331 5.71 -2.26 11.06
N THR A 332 6.61 -1.69 11.87
CA THR A 332 7.68 -2.41 12.56
C THR A 332 7.13 -3.64 13.30
N ASN A 333 6.04 -3.47 14.06
CA ASN A 333 5.46 -4.58 14.81
C ASN A 333 4.85 -5.68 13.92
N ILE A 334 4.20 -5.32 12.82
CA ILE A 334 3.62 -6.30 11.88
C ILE A 334 4.74 -7.06 11.15
N ILE A 335 5.76 -6.35 10.68
CA ILE A 335 6.90 -6.97 9.99
C ILE A 335 7.64 -7.92 10.95
N MET A 336 7.90 -7.50 12.20
CA MET A 336 8.49 -8.37 13.22
C MET A 336 7.65 -9.63 13.47
N GLU A 337 6.31 -9.52 13.52
CA GLU A 337 5.43 -10.69 13.65
C GLU A 337 5.59 -11.65 12.45
N GLY A 338 5.60 -11.12 11.22
CA GLY A 338 5.76 -11.93 10.02
C GLY A 338 7.11 -12.65 9.97
N PHE A 339 8.17 -11.99 10.43
CA PHE A 339 9.48 -12.61 10.57
C PHE A 339 9.48 -13.74 11.63
N LYS A 340 8.88 -13.51 12.81
CA LYS A 340 8.78 -14.53 13.87
C LYS A 340 8.05 -15.79 13.44
N ARG A 341 7.02 -15.61 12.60
CA ARG A 341 6.14 -16.70 12.15
C ARG A 341 6.58 -17.35 10.85
N SER A 342 7.67 -16.87 10.23
CA SER A 342 8.14 -17.36 8.92
C SER A 342 8.34 -18.89 8.87
N ILE A 343 9.05 -19.44 9.86
CA ILE A 343 9.35 -20.87 9.95
C ILE A 343 8.08 -21.66 10.33
N GLU A 344 7.30 -21.18 11.28
CA GLU A 344 6.06 -21.84 11.70
C GLU A 344 5.03 -21.91 10.56
N MET A 345 4.85 -20.81 9.82
CA MET A 345 3.84 -20.72 8.77
C MET A 345 4.28 -21.41 7.48
N HIS A 346 5.55 -21.27 7.11
CA HIS A 346 6.03 -21.60 5.75
C HIS A 346 7.22 -22.55 5.76
N GLY A 347 7.86 -22.79 6.90
CA GLY A 347 9.07 -23.60 6.99
C GLY A 347 10.26 -23.00 6.22
N ILE A 348 10.32 -21.67 6.11
CA ILE A 348 11.42 -20.92 5.46
C ILE A 348 11.90 -19.76 6.34
N ARG A 349 13.18 -19.40 6.20
CA ARG A 349 13.77 -18.23 6.85
C ARG A 349 13.82 -17.02 5.92
N TYR A 350 13.67 -15.84 6.49
CA TYR A 350 13.84 -14.57 5.76
C TYR A 350 15.24 -14.03 6.00
N ARG A 351 16.11 -14.09 4.98
CA ARG A 351 17.52 -13.72 5.09
C ARG A 351 17.77 -12.23 4.88
N ARG A 352 17.15 -11.65 3.85
CA ARG A 352 17.26 -10.21 3.53
C ARG A 352 15.89 -9.56 3.58
N PHE A 353 15.85 -8.38 4.19
CA PHE A 353 14.68 -7.50 4.19
C PHE A 353 14.93 -6.32 3.26
N VAL A 354 14.17 -6.24 2.18
CA VAL A 354 14.17 -5.08 1.29
C VAL A 354 13.05 -4.13 1.72
N GLY A 355 13.44 -2.94 2.15
CA GLY A 355 12.51 -1.94 2.64
C GLY A 355 12.90 -0.53 2.24
N ASP A 356 12.06 0.41 2.62
CA ASP A 356 12.36 1.82 2.52
C ASP A 356 13.35 2.22 3.63
N GLY A 357 14.26 3.15 3.35
CA GLY A 357 15.37 3.50 4.24
C GLY A 357 15.00 4.23 5.53
N ASP A 358 13.71 4.55 5.73
CA ASP A 358 13.24 5.54 6.70
C ASP A 358 12.48 4.95 7.92
N SER A 359 12.57 3.63 8.18
CA SER A 359 11.86 2.98 9.31
C SER A 359 12.77 2.22 10.30
N SER A 360 12.32 2.17 11.57
CA SER A 360 12.93 1.38 12.67
C SER A 360 12.75 -0.14 12.53
N VAL A 361 12.07 -0.58 11.45
CA VAL A 361 11.72 -1.98 11.17
C VAL A 361 12.91 -2.91 11.35
N TYR A 362 14.06 -2.51 10.82
CA TYR A 362 15.24 -3.37 10.82
C TYR A 362 15.87 -3.55 12.20
N GLN A 363 15.92 -2.49 13.03
CA GLN A 363 16.39 -2.63 14.41
C GLN A 363 15.49 -3.61 15.16
N GLY A 364 14.17 -3.49 15.00
CA GLY A 364 13.21 -4.44 15.59
C GLY A 364 13.38 -5.89 15.09
N ILE A 365 13.77 -6.09 13.83
CA ILE A 365 14.09 -7.43 13.30
C ILE A 365 15.35 -7.98 13.98
N LYS A 366 16.44 -7.21 14.05
CA LYS A 366 17.69 -7.63 14.72
C LYS A 366 17.41 -8.06 16.17
N ASP A 367 16.76 -7.21 16.96
CA ASP A 367 16.44 -7.48 18.37
C ASP A 367 15.57 -8.74 18.53
N THR A 368 14.76 -9.06 17.53
CA THR A 368 13.93 -10.27 17.53
C THR A 368 14.71 -11.55 17.26
N TYR A 369 15.68 -11.51 16.32
CA TYR A 369 16.46 -12.68 15.91
C TYR A 369 17.63 -12.97 16.86
N LEU A 370 18.25 -11.94 17.45
CA LEU A 370 19.38 -12.10 18.38
C LEU A 370 19.00 -12.80 19.71
N ASN A 371 17.72 -12.82 20.07
CA ASN A 371 17.25 -13.29 21.38
C ASN A 371 16.67 -14.73 21.38
N LYS A 372 16.69 -15.44 20.25
CA LYS A 372 16.23 -16.84 20.15
C LYS A 372 17.27 -17.64 19.36
N ASP A 373 17.26 -18.97 19.51
CA ASP A 373 18.17 -19.96 18.89
C ASP A 373 18.20 -19.99 17.34
N TYR A 374 17.83 -18.89 16.67
CA TYR A 374 17.81 -18.70 15.22
C TYR A 374 19.00 -17.84 14.79
N PHE A 375 20.17 -18.45 14.70
CA PHE A 375 21.42 -17.80 14.33
C PHE A 375 21.47 -17.47 12.81
N THR A 376 20.84 -16.37 12.40
CA THR A 376 21.16 -15.66 11.14
C THR A 376 20.98 -14.15 11.31
N CYS A 377 22.02 -13.36 11.02
CA CYS A 377 21.93 -11.90 10.96
C CYS A 377 21.12 -11.53 9.70
N VAL A 378 19.87 -11.08 9.87
CA VAL A 378 19.06 -10.57 8.76
C VAL A 378 19.75 -9.34 8.19
N GLN A 379 19.93 -9.26 6.86
CA GLN A 379 20.56 -8.12 6.21
C GLN A 379 19.50 -7.12 5.68
N LYS A 380 19.65 -5.83 6.02
CA LYS A 380 18.82 -4.75 5.46
C LYS A 380 19.30 -4.40 4.06
N ILE A 381 18.38 -4.41 3.10
CA ILE A 381 18.62 -3.89 1.75
C ILE A 381 17.75 -2.66 1.55
N GLN A 382 18.36 -1.50 1.33
CA GLN A 382 17.61 -0.31 0.97
C GLN A 382 17.14 -0.37 -0.48
N CYS A 383 15.88 0.02 -0.72
CA CYS A 383 15.35 0.16 -2.08
C CYS A 383 16.19 1.17 -2.89
N TYR A 384 16.81 0.70 -3.99
CA TYR A 384 17.71 1.54 -4.79
C TYR A 384 16.98 2.76 -5.41
N LEU A 385 15.70 2.58 -5.76
CA LEU A 385 14.86 3.68 -6.27
C LEU A 385 14.61 4.73 -5.20
N HIS A 386 14.41 4.32 -3.94
CA HIS A 386 14.24 5.25 -2.83
C HIS A 386 15.54 6.02 -2.55
N GLY A 387 16.69 5.35 -2.55
CA GLY A 387 18.00 6.03 -2.42
C GLY A 387 18.20 7.11 -3.50
N ILE A 388 17.95 6.78 -4.77
CA ILE A 388 18.09 7.73 -5.89
C ILE A 388 17.03 8.84 -5.82
N ARG A 389 15.78 8.53 -5.45
CA ARG A 389 14.72 9.54 -5.27
C ARG A 389 15.07 10.49 -4.12
N ALA A 390 15.61 9.99 -3.02
CA ALA A 390 16.03 10.78 -1.87
C ALA A 390 17.16 11.74 -2.25
N MET A 391 18.19 11.26 -2.96
CA MET A 391 19.26 12.09 -3.51
C MET A 391 18.69 13.23 -4.38
N ASN A 392 17.90 12.90 -5.41
CA ASN A 392 17.33 13.90 -6.31
C ASN A 392 16.43 14.91 -5.57
N LYS A 393 15.64 14.45 -4.60
CA LYS A 393 14.80 15.32 -3.77
C LYS A 393 15.64 16.30 -2.96
N ASN A 394 16.75 15.86 -2.36
CA ASN A 394 17.63 16.72 -1.58
C ASN A 394 18.36 17.73 -2.48
N LEU A 395 18.82 17.33 -3.67
CA LEU A 395 19.40 18.27 -4.66
C LEU A 395 18.38 19.35 -5.08
N LEU A 396 17.12 18.96 -5.30
CA LEU A 396 16.05 19.92 -5.59
C LEU A 396 15.73 20.85 -4.41
N LEU A 397 15.88 20.37 -3.16
CA LEU A 397 15.73 21.18 -1.97
C LEU A 397 16.87 22.18 -1.83
N ALA A 398 18.11 21.80 -2.12
CA ALA A 398 19.27 22.69 -2.15
C ALA A 398 19.06 23.87 -3.13
N ILE A 399 18.43 23.61 -4.28
CA ILE A 399 18.05 24.66 -5.25
C ILE A 399 16.96 25.59 -4.68
N LYS A 400 15.96 25.04 -3.97
CA LYS A 400 14.74 25.75 -3.53
C LYS A 400 14.90 26.50 -2.20
N ASN A 401 15.68 25.99 -1.26
CA ASN A 401 15.77 26.47 0.13
C ASN A 401 16.82 27.57 0.34
N SER A 402 17.46 28.09 -0.71
CA SER A 402 18.38 29.22 -0.59
C SER A 402 17.63 30.47 -0.11
N ASN A 403 17.85 30.86 1.15
CA ASN A 403 17.34 32.11 1.73
C ASN A 403 17.79 33.32 0.90
N ARG A 404 16.99 34.40 0.88
CA ARG A 404 17.33 35.64 0.15
C ARG A 404 18.57 36.35 0.70
N ASN A 405 18.91 36.14 1.97
CA ASN A 405 20.01 36.82 2.66
C ASN A 405 21.14 35.88 3.12
N SER A 406 21.02 34.55 2.96
CA SER A 406 22.03 33.56 3.37
C SER A 406 22.16 32.36 2.40
N GLY A 407 21.57 32.45 1.21
CA GLY A 407 21.44 31.35 0.27
C GLY A 407 22.57 31.25 -0.76
N TYR A 408 22.68 30.08 -1.40
CA TYR A 408 23.65 29.83 -2.45
C TYR A 408 23.52 30.80 -3.65
N PRO A 409 24.66 31.23 -4.26
CA PRO A 409 24.64 32.11 -5.42
C PRO A 409 23.70 31.62 -6.52
N LYS A 410 22.92 32.53 -7.10
CA LYS A 410 21.92 32.18 -8.15
C LYS A 410 22.57 31.40 -9.30
N PHE A 411 23.72 31.84 -9.78
CA PHE A 411 24.43 31.17 -10.86
C PHE A 411 24.83 29.72 -10.53
N HIS A 412 25.24 29.46 -9.28
CA HIS A 412 25.57 28.11 -8.81
C HIS A 412 24.32 27.22 -8.77
N ARG A 413 23.18 27.76 -8.35
CA ARG A 413 21.89 27.05 -8.34
C ARG A 413 21.41 26.74 -9.76
N ASP A 414 21.51 27.69 -10.68
CA ASP A 414 21.17 27.49 -12.09
C ASP A 414 22.03 26.39 -12.73
N CYS A 415 23.34 26.35 -12.41
CA CYS A 415 24.25 25.31 -12.89
C CYS A 415 23.85 23.91 -12.42
N LEU A 416 23.37 23.80 -11.17
CA LEU A 416 22.83 22.55 -10.63
C LEU A 416 21.49 22.21 -11.27
N GLU A 417 20.56 23.18 -11.40
CA GLU A 417 19.23 22.99 -12.00
C GLU A 417 19.31 22.41 -13.42
N ASP A 418 20.23 22.92 -14.24
CA ASP A 418 20.47 22.42 -15.59
C ASP A 418 20.88 20.93 -15.62
N ARG A 419 21.45 20.41 -14.51
CA ARG A 419 22.08 19.09 -14.42
C ARG A 419 21.39 18.09 -13.49
N VAL A 420 20.48 18.50 -12.62
CA VAL A 420 19.84 17.60 -11.61
C VAL A 420 19.25 16.33 -12.24
N HIS A 421 18.69 16.44 -13.43
CA HIS A 421 18.11 15.30 -14.15
C HIS A 421 19.15 14.21 -14.52
N LEU A 422 20.43 14.56 -14.59
CA LEU A 422 21.54 13.64 -14.89
C LEU A 422 21.92 12.79 -13.68
N PHE A 423 21.86 13.34 -12.46
CA PHE A 423 22.25 12.62 -11.24
C PHE A 423 21.53 11.28 -11.09
N GLY A 424 20.20 11.28 -11.11
CA GLY A 424 19.43 10.04 -11.02
C GLY A 424 19.65 9.09 -12.20
N LYS A 425 19.93 9.62 -13.39
CA LYS A 425 20.21 8.82 -14.59
C LYS A 425 21.58 8.12 -14.47
N TYR A 426 22.60 8.87 -14.10
CA TYR A 426 23.99 8.41 -14.03
C TYR A 426 24.20 7.48 -12.84
N ALA A 427 23.56 7.73 -11.70
CA ALA A 427 23.54 6.78 -10.58
C ALA A 427 22.98 5.42 -11.01
N ASN A 428 21.89 5.39 -11.79
CA ASN A 428 21.36 4.13 -12.34
C ASN A 428 22.33 3.44 -13.31
N TYR A 429 23.09 4.21 -14.09
CA TYR A 429 24.08 3.67 -15.02
C TYR A 429 25.23 3.04 -14.26
N LEU A 430 25.81 3.76 -13.29
CA LEU A 430 26.89 3.25 -12.44
C LEU A 430 26.49 1.97 -11.71
N ILE A 431 25.31 1.94 -11.08
CA ILE A 431 24.80 0.72 -10.44
C ILE A 431 24.71 -0.43 -11.44
N ALA A 432 24.21 -0.19 -12.65
CA ALA A 432 24.07 -1.23 -13.66
C ALA A 432 25.43 -1.73 -14.20
N LEU A 433 26.40 -0.83 -14.43
CA LEU A 433 27.75 -1.19 -14.87
C LEU A 433 28.47 -2.03 -13.82
N HIS A 434 28.44 -1.60 -12.56
CA HIS A 434 29.07 -2.34 -11.46
C HIS A 434 28.44 -3.71 -11.23
N ILE A 435 27.18 -3.92 -11.62
CA ILE A 435 26.55 -5.26 -11.58
C ILE A 435 27.01 -6.12 -12.76
N GLN A 436 27.25 -5.51 -13.93
CA GLN A 436 27.71 -6.22 -15.14
C GLN A 436 29.16 -6.71 -15.02
N GLU A 437 30.03 -5.93 -14.37
CA GLU A 437 31.45 -6.25 -14.19
C GLU A 437 31.70 -7.25 -13.03
N ARG A 438 30.65 -7.74 -12.36
CA ARG A 438 30.78 -8.70 -11.25
C ARG A 438 30.83 -10.16 -11.72
N PRO A 439 31.60 -11.03 -11.03
CA PRO A 439 32.28 -10.78 -9.74
C PRO A 439 33.71 -10.23 -9.83
N ASN A 440 34.33 -10.19 -11.02
CA ASN A 440 35.79 -10.05 -11.14
C ASN A 440 36.30 -8.61 -11.31
N GLY A 441 35.42 -7.61 -11.47
CA GLY A 441 35.81 -6.23 -11.78
C GLY A 441 35.41 -5.14 -10.77
N THR A 442 34.37 -5.35 -9.95
CA THR A 442 33.79 -4.29 -9.10
C THR A 442 33.22 -4.80 -7.79
N ASN A 443 33.36 -3.99 -6.73
CA ASN A 443 32.78 -4.24 -5.42
C ASN A 443 31.91 -3.06 -4.92
N SER A 444 31.45 -3.11 -3.67
CA SER A 444 30.69 -2.02 -3.05
C SER A 444 31.48 -0.74 -2.92
N ASP A 445 32.79 -0.85 -2.73
CA ASP A 445 33.67 0.27 -2.42
C ASP A 445 33.99 1.01 -3.72
N THR A 446 34.27 0.29 -4.81
CA THR A 446 34.42 0.87 -6.15
C THR A 446 33.15 1.57 -6.62
N LEU A 447 31.97 1.04 -6.29
CA LEU A 447 30.71 1.74 -6.59
C LEU A 447 30.55 3.01 -5.74
N ALA A 448 30.91 2.95 -4.46
CA ALA A 448 30.86 4.11 -3.58
C ALA A 448 31.78 5.24 -4.09
N GLU A 449 33.01 4.89 -4.49
CA GLU A 449 33.96 5.81 -5.10
C GLU A 449 33.38 6.45 -6.38
N ASP A 450 32.86 5.65 -7.30
CA ASP A 450 32.27 6.17 -8.54
C ASP A 450 31.04 7.05 -8.29
N LEU A 451 30.22 6.73 -7.27
CA LEU A 451 29.08 7.57 -6.87
C LEU A 451 29.53 8.90 -6.24
N ILE A 452 30.66 8.92 -5.52
CA ILE A 452 31.29 10.13 -4.98
C ILE A 452 31.89 10.98 -6.11
N GLN A 453 32.43 10.36 -7.17
CA GLN A 453 32.99 11.08 -8.33
C GLN A 453 31.92 11.47 -9.37
N MET A 454 30.73 10.87 -9.30
CA MET A 454 29.57 11.17 -10.17
C MET A 454 29.25 12.66 -10.33
N PRO A 455 29.19 13.49 -9.26
CA PRO A 455 29.00 14.92 -9.41
C PRO A 455 30.09 15.56 -10.28
N ARG A 456 31.36 15.26 -10.06
CA ARG A 456 32.47 15.87 -10.83
C ARG A 456 32.33 15.59 -12.32
N HIS A 457 32.03 14.34 -12.67
CA HIS A 457 31.76 13.96 -14.05
C HIS A 457 30.58 14.75 -14.65
N ILE A 458 29.47 14.88 -13.93
CA ILE A 458 28.28 15.63 -14.39
C ILE A 458 28.60 17.12 -14.67
N PHE A 459 29.59 17.67 -13.97
CA PHE A 459 30.05 19.04 -14.12
C PHE A 459 31.26 19.20 -15.05
N GLY A 460 31.73 18.12 -15.71
CA GLY A 460 32.81 18.14 -16.70
C GLY A 460 34.23 18.00 -16.14
N ASP A 461 34.38 17.66 -14.85
CA ASP A 461 35.67 17.32 -14.25
C ASP A 461 35.87 15.80 -14.27
N HIS A 462 36.78 15.34 -15.13
CA HIS A 462 37.02 13.92 -15.37
C HIS A 462 38.28 13.36 -14.70
N ARG A 463 39.00 14.18 -13.91
CA ARG A 463 40.34 13.83 -13.36
C ARG A 463 40.33 12.58 -12.48
N LYS A 464 39.21 12.33 -11.78
CA LYS A 464 39.04 11.21 -10.84
C LYS A 464 38.02 10.18 -11.34
N CYS A 465 37.61 10.23 -12.61
CA CYS A 465 36.69 9.23 -13.14
C CYS A 465 37.40 7.87 -13.27
N SER A 466 36.73 6.79 -12.85
CA SER A 466 37.18 5.45 -13.18
C SER A 466 36.96 5.13 -14.66
N LYS A 467 37.66 4.11 -15.16
CA LYS A 467 37.48 3.59 -16.54
C LYS A 467 36.08 2.98 -16.76
N ILE A 468 35.43 2.52 -15.69
CA ILE A 468 34.07 1.95 -15.72
C ILE A 468 33.05 3.06 -15.90
N MET A 469 33.25 4.16 -15.19
CA MET A 469 32.38 5.33 -15.23
C MET A 469 32.51 6.12 -16.53
N CYS A 470 33.72 6.34 -17.02
CA CYS A 470 34.01 7.34 -18.04
C CYS A 470 34.92 6.78 -19.14
N ASN A 471 34.57 7.06 -20.40
CA ASN A 471 35.42 6.82 -21.56
C ASN A 471 35.58 8.13 -22.33
N ASN A 472 36.80 8.68 -22.37
CA ASN A 472 37.13 9.93 -23.08
C ASN A 472 36.23 11.14 -22.75
N GLY A 473 35.81 11.28 -21.49
CA GLY A 473 34.96 12.38 -21.04
C GLY A 473 33.46 12.12 -21.18
N GLU A 474 33.06 10.98 -21.76
CA GLU A 474 31.66 10.56 -21.83
C GLU A 474 31.34 9.49 -20.79
N ILE A 475 30.15 9.55 -20.19
CA ILE A 475 29.70 8.50 -19.28
C ILE A 475 29.47 7.21 -20.06
N VAL A 476 30.00 6.11 -19.56
CA VAL A 476 29.73 4.79 -20.14
C VAL A 476 28.26 4.46 -19.91
N ILE A 477 27.56 4.12 -21.00
CA ILE A 477 26.14 3.75 -20.95
C ILE A 477 26.02 2.23 -20.93
N PRO A 478 25.42 1.64 -19.87
CA PRO A 478 25.19 0.20 -19.81
C PRO A 478 24.33 -0.26 -20.98
N GLN A 479 24.57 -1.47 -21.48
CA GLN A 479 23.90 -2.02 -22.66
C GLN A 479 22.37 -1.92 -22.58
N SER A 480 21.78 -2.13 -21.39
CA SER A 480 20.33 -2.06 -21.15
C SER A 480 19.72 -0.65 -21.30
N TYR A 481 20.54 0.39 -21.41
CA TYR A 481 20.13 1.80 -21.48
C TYR A 481 20.54 2.49 -22.77
N ARG A 482 21.25 1.82 -23.68
CA ARG A 482 21.58 2.35 -25.01
C ARG A 482 20.30 2.52 -25.82
N LYS A 483 20.18 3.64 -26.53
CA LYS A 483 19.09 3.91 -27.47
C LYS A 483 19.64 3.99 -28.88
N GLU A 484 18.82 3.63 -29.86
CA GLU A 484 19.15 3.72 -31.28
C GLU A 484 19.31 5.17 -31.76
N ASP A 485 18.53 6.11 -31.18
CA ASP A 485 18.65 7.55 -31.47
C ASP A 485 19.03 8.38 -30.23
N PRO A 486 20.21 9.04 -30.23
CA PRO A 486 20.56 9.99 -29.19
C PRO A 486 19.71 11.26 -29.29
N SER A 487 19.14 11.70 -28.17
CA SER A 487 18.51 13.03 -28.10
C SER A 487 19.60 14.10 -28.23
N PRO A 488 19.32 15.23 -28.90
CA PRO A 488 20.33 16.28 -29.08
C PRO A 488 20.87 16.75 -27.73
N ALA A 489 22.19 16.85 -27.63
CA ALA A 489 22.88 17.33 -26.45
C ALA A 489 22.42 18.76 -26.15
N ARG A 490 21.94 18.98 -24.93
CA ARG A 490 21.56 20.32 -24.48
C ARG A 490 22.83 21.07 -24.07
N THR A 491 23.03 22.29 -24.54
CA THR A 491 24.16 23.13 -24.13
C THR A 491 24.05 23.42 -22.62
N LEU A 492 25.02 22.96 -21.84
CA LEU A 492 25.07 23.16 -20.39
C LEU A 492 25.96 24.36 -20.06
N LYS A 493 25.61 25.13 -19.02
CA LYS A 493 26.43 26.27 -18.54
C LYS A 493 27.71 25.77 -17.88
N ASN A 494 28.87 26.31 -18.23
CA ASN A 494 30.13 25.95 -17.56
C ASN A 494 30.15 26.47 -16.10
N PRO A 495 30.45 25.61 -15.11
CA PRO A 495 30.58 26.06 -13.73
C PRO A 495 31.83 26.94 -13.56
N PRO A 496 31.80 28.00 -12.74
CA PRO A 496 32.97 28.79 -12.40
C PRO A 496 33.92 27.98 -11.50
N SER A 497 35.22 28.28 -11.49
CA SER A 497 36.20 27.54 -10.67
C SER A 497 35.86 27.56 -9.16
N ALA A 498 35.35 28.69 -8.66
CA ALA A 498 34.88 28.87 -7.29
C ALA A 498 33.62 28.03 -6.94
N PHE A 499 32.99 27.37 -7.92
CA PHE A 499 31.86 26.49 -7.67
C PHE A 499 32.28 25.26 -6.86
N PHE A 500 33.39 24.62 -7.24
CA PHE A 500 33.88 23.39 -6.62
C PHE A 500 34.43 23.57 -5.20
N THR A 501 34.65 24.81 -4.76
CA THR A 501 35.06 25.16 -3.40
C THR A 501 33.93 25.76 -2.57
N GLY A 502 32.76 26.00 -3.17
CA GLY A 502 31.63 26.65 -2.52
C GLY A 502 30.79 25.74 -1.63
N ALA A 503 30.01 26.34 -0.73
CA ALA A 503 29.12 25.62 0.20
C ALA A 503 28.07 24.74 -0.51
N LEU A 504 27.57 25.15 -1.68
CA LEU A 504 26.63 24.33 -2.46
C LEU A 504 27.30 23.04 -2.96
N TRP A 505 28.58 23.10 -3.32
CA TRP A 505 29.30 21.91 -3.77
C TRP A 505 29.50 20.91 -2.63
N LYS A 506 29.86 21.40 -1.44
CA LYS A 506 29.87 20.57 -0.23
C LYS A 506 28.51 19.90 0.02
N GLU A 507 27.40 20.63 -0.11
CA GLU A 507 26.07 20.02 0.03
C GLU A 507 25.78 18.95 -1.05
N ILE A 508 26.23 19.15 -2.30
CA ILE A 508 26.13 18.14 -3.36
C ILE A 508 26.96 16.90 -3.01
N GLU A 509 28.19 17.08 -2.53
CA GLU A 509 29.08 16.00 -2.07
C GLU A 509 28.41 15.25 -0.90
N ASP A 510 27.83 15.94 0.09
CA ASP A 510 27.13 15.31 1.22
C ASP A 510 25.88 14.53 0.78
N ILE A 511 25.11 15.08 -0.17
CA ILE A 511 23.91 14.41 -0.70
C ILE A 511 24.29 13.14 -1.47
N THR A 512 25.35 13.20 -2.27
CA THR A 512 25.81 12.04 -3.07
C THR A 512 26.60 11.04 -2.24
N GLY A 513 27.38 11.48 -1.27
CA GLY A 513 28.04 10.65 -0.27
C GLY A 513 27.04 9.81 0.52
N ARG A 514 25.90 10.38 0.92
CA ARG A 514 24.80 9.61 1.54
C ARG A 514 24.18 8.54 0.63
N LEU A 515 24.28 8.68 -0.69
CA LEU A 515 23.88 7.61 -1.61
C LEU A 515 25.00 6.57 -1.72
N ALA A 516 26.27 7.00 -1.73
CA ALA A 516 27.43 6.13 -1.81
C ALA A 516 27.54 5.19 -0.60
N THR A 517 27.17 5.64 0.61
CA THR A 517 27.10 4.75 1.79
C THR A 517 26.10 3.60 1.65
N LEU A 518 25.16 3.69 0.69
CA LEU A 518 24.21 2.63 0.38
C LEU A 518 24.73 1.66 -0.69
N SER A 519 25.98 1.78 -1.15
CA SER A 519 26.54 1.00 -2.27
C SER A 519 26.29 -0.50 -2.16
N VAL A 520 26.47 -1.09 -0.98
CA VAL A 520 26.17 -2.50 -0.71
C VAL A 520 24.72 -2.85 -1.06
N SER A 521 23.76 -2.04 -0.61
CA SER A 521 22.33 -2.19 -0.93
C SER A 521 22.03 -1.95 -2.41
N LEU A 522 22.65 -0.92 -3.01
CA LEU A 522 22.41 -0.52 -4.39
C LEU A 522 22.80 -1.61 -5.39
N LEU A 523 23.83 -2.38 -5.09
CA LEU A 523 24.31 -3.47 -5.94
C LEU A 523 23.36 -4.66 -6.02
N TYR A 524 22.55 -4.90 -4.99
CA TYR A 524 21.46 -5.88 -5.07
C TYR A 524 20.35 -5.43 -6.03
N ARG A 525 20.25 -4.12 -6.32
CA ARG A 525 19.29 -3.50 -7.24
C ARG A 525 17.83 -3.92 -6.99
N MET A 526 17.49 -4.12 -5.72
CA MET A 526 16.14 -4.51 -5.29
C MET A 526 15.26 -3.29 -5.01
N ASN A 527 13.96 -3.39 -5.30
CA ASN A 527 12.99 -2.31 -5.07
C ASN A 527 11.70 -2.79 -4.41
N THR A 528 11.03 -1.87 -3.72
CA THR A 528 9.81 -2.08 -2.94
C THR A 528 8.52 -1.76 -3.72
N ASN A 529 8.59 -1.44 -5.03
CA ASN A 529 7.43 -1.00 -5.82
C ASN A 529 6.24 -1.96 -5.76
N ILE A 530 6.49 -3.27 -5.66
CA ILE A 530 5.42 -4.28 -5.57
C ILE A 530 4.69 -4.22 -4.22
N ALA A 531 5.42 -3.96 -3.13
CA ALA A 531 4.85 -3.76 -1.80
C ALA A 531 4.10 -2.41 -1.74
N GLU A 532 4.65 -1.34 -2.33
CA GLU A 532 3.93 -0.06 -2.51
C GLU A 532 2.62 -0.26 -3.30
N THR A 533 2.66 -1.11 -4.34
CA THR A 533 1.48 -1.45 -5.15
C THR A 533 0.43 -2.18 -4.33
N PHE A 534 0.84 -3.11 -3.46
CA PHE A 534 -0.06 -3.75 -2.50
C PHE A 534 -0.74 -2.71 -1.60
N GLN A 535 0.02 -1.76 -1.05
CA GLN A 535 -0.56 -0.70 -0.22
C GLN A 535 -1.54 0.18 -1.01
N ALA A 536 -1.31 0.41 -2.30
CA ALA A 536 -2.26 1.09 -3.18
C ALA A 536 -3.58 0.29 -3.35
N HIS A 537 -3.52 -1.04 -3.42
CA HIS A 537 -4.72 -1.89 -3.41
C HIS A 537 -5.48 -1.74 -2.09
N VAL A 538 -4.81 -1.83 -0.94
CA VAL A 538 -5.47 -1.62 0.36
C VAL A 538 -6.13 -0.25 0.43
N ASN A 539 -5.49 0.81 -0.09
CA ASN A 539 -6.09 2.15 -0.15
C ASN A 539 -7.35 2.21 -1.03
N LYS A 540 -7.37 1.49 -2.16
CA LYS A 540 -8.55 1.36 -3.02
C LYS A 540 -9.73 0.76 -2.24
N PHE A 541 -9.50 -0.35 -1.53
CA PHE A 541 -10.54 -1.03 -0.75
C PHE A 541 -10.93 -0.29 0.54
N ALA A 542 -9.99 0.45 1.13
CA ALA A 542 -10.24 1.31 2.28
C ALA A 542 -11.12 2.53 1.93
N GLN A 543 -11.20 2.93 0.66
CA GLN A 543 -12.04 4.03 0.15
C GLN A 543 -11.83 5.39 0.83
N GLY A 544 -10.71 5.57 1.52
CA GLY A 544 -10.33 6.80 2.21
C GLY A 544 -11.43 7.33 3.14
N ARG A 545 -11.90 8.56 2.89
CA ARG A 545 -12.90 9.24 3.73
C ARG A 545 -14.35 8.86 3.43
N ARG A 546 -14.60 8.09 2.37
CA ARG A 546 -15.97 7.78 1.92
C ARG A 546 -16.71 6.87 2.90
N THR A 547 -15.99 6.00 3.61
CA THR A 547 -16.60 4.89 4.36
C THR A 547 -15.84 4.59 5.65
N ASN A 548 -16.58 4.37 6.76
CA ASN A 548 -15.99 4.04 8.07
C ASN A 548 -15.70 2.56 8.32
N ASN A 549 -14.62 2.09 7.74
CA ASN A 549 -14.05 0.74 7.90
C ASN A 549 -13.34 0.44 9.23
N ILE A 550 -13.20 1.36 10.19
CA ILE A 550 -12.54 1.02 11.48
C ILE A 550 -13.49 0.22 12.39
N LEU A 551 -14.77 0.18 12.05
CA LEU A 551 -15.79 -0.49 12.86
C LEU A 551 -15.79 -2.00 12.58
N ARG A 552 -15.81 -2.80 13.65
CA ARG A 552 -16.15 -4.25 13.63
C ARG A 552 -15.33 -5.08 12.62
N GLY A 553 -14.01 -4.95 12.65
CA GLY A 553 -13.11 -5.72 11.77
C GLY A 553 -13.15 -5.32 10.29
N GLY A 554 -13.84 -4.22 9.95
CA GLY A 554 -13.97 -3.77 8.56
C GLY A 554 -12.63 -3.53 7.88
N TYR A 555 -11.63 -3.00 8.59
CA TYR A 555 -10.32 -2.71 8.02
C TYR A 555 -9.55 -4.00 7.73
N ASN A 556 -9.60 -5.00 8.62
CA ASN A 556 -9.04 -6.34 8.39
C ASN A 556 -9.63 -6.94 7.11
N ARG A 557 -10.96 -6.96 7.01
CA ARG A 557 -11.65 -7.45 5.82
C ARG A 557 -11.23 -6.70 4.55
N LYS A 558 -11.05 -5.37 4.59
CA LYS A 558 -10.57 -4.59 3.43
C LYS A 558 -9.14 -4.95 3.04
N VAL A 559 -8.27 -5.27 3.99
CA VAL A 559 -6.91 -5.72 3.73
C VAL A 559 -6.91 -7.12 3.10
N GLU A 560 -7.77 -8.02 3.57
CA GLU A 560 -7.96 -9.35 2.99
C GLU A 560 -8.53 -9.28 1.56
N GLU A 561 -9.60 -8.49 1.33
CA GLU A 561 -10.15 -8.21 0.00
C GLU A 561 -9.07 -7.64 -0.94
N ALA A 562 -8.26 -6.70 -0.45
CA ALA A 562 -7.17 -6.11 -1.21
C ALA A 562 -6.07 -7.13 -1.53
N THR A 563 -5.80 -8.08 -0.63
CA THR A 563 -4.82 -9.15 -0.83
C THR A 563 -5.25 -10.06 -1.97
N PHE A 564 -6.51 -10.51 -1.97
CA PHE A 564 -7.06 -11.26 -3.10
C PHE A 564 -7.05 -10.45 -4.39
N SER A 565 -7.42 -9.17 -4.35
CA SER A 565 -7.38 -8.32 -5.53
C SER A 565 -5.96 -8.09 -6.07
N PHE A 566 -4.96 -8.09 -5.20
CA PHE A 566 -3.55 -7.97 -5.58
C PHE A 566 -3.08 -9.25 -6.30
N MET A 567 -3.45 -10.43 -5.80
CA MET A 567 -3.05 -11.72 -6.38
C MET A 567 -3.81 -12.07 -7.66
N TYR A 568 -5.12 -11.86 -7.69
CA TYR A 568 -6.02 -12.32 -8.74
C TYR A 568 -6.58 -11.19 -9.62
N GLY A 569 -6.25 -9.94 -9.33
CA GLY A 569 -6.67 -8.78 -10.09
C GLY A 569 -8.11 -8.31 -9.77
N PRO A 570 -8.76 -7.56 -10.69
CA PRO A 570 -10.07 -6.96 -10.42
C PRO A 570 -11.24 -7.94 -10.28
N THR A 571 -11.10 -9.15 -10.83
CA THR A 571 -12.12 -10.22 -10.80
C THR A 571 -11.82 -11.30 -9.76
N TRP A 572 -11.07 -10.94 -8.70
CA TRP A 572 -10.65 -11.85 -7.63
C TRP A 572 -11.78 -12.60 -6.93
N TYR A 573 -13.00 -12.05 -6.95
CA TYR A 573 -14.18 -12.70 -6.39
C TYR A 573 -14.52 -14.03 -7.09
N VAL A 574 -14.09 -14.21 -8.34
CA VAL A 574 -14.26 -15.46 -9.07
C VAL A 574 -13.33 -16.54 -8.47
N ASP A 575 -12.09 -16.17 -8.12
CA ASP A 575 -11.09 -17.06 -7.50
C ASP A 575 -11.48 -17.40 -6.07
N LEU A 576 -11.97 -16.40 -5.32
CA LEU A 576 -12.52 -16.62 -3.98
C LEU A 576 -13.69 -17.61 -4.02
N TYR A 577 -14.63 -17.44 -4.96
CA TYR A 577 -15.78 -18.34 -5.08
C TYR A 577 -15.36 -19.78 -5.37
N GLN A 578 -14.48 -19.99 -6.35
CA GLN A 578 -13.96 -21.31 -6.70
C GLN A 578 -13.28 -22.00 -5.51
N LYS A 579 -12.63 -21.23 -4.63
CA LYS A 579 -11.98 -21.74 -3.42
C LYS A 579 -12.97 -22.08 -2.29
N ILE A 580 -14.01 -21.27 -2.11
CA ILE A 580 -15.00 -21.48 -1.03
C ILE A 580 -15.95 -22.62 -1.38
N GLU A 581 -16.39 -22.67 -2.64
CA GLU A 581 -17.51 -23.51 -3.06
C GLU A 581 -17.05 -24.73 -3.89
N GLU A 582 -15.76 -24.84 -4.20
CA GLU A 582 -15.14 -25.93 -4.97
C GLU A 582 -15.85 -26.22 -6.31
N ARG A 583 -16.50 -25.21 -6.88
CA ARG A 583 -17.24 -25.28 -8.14
C ARG A 583 -17.05 -24.03 -8.98
N GLU A 584 -17.32 -24.16 -10.27
CA GLU A 584 -17.24 -23.03 -11.18
C GLU A 584 -18.43 -22.07 -11.00
N PRO A 585 -18.18 -20.75 -11.00
CA PRO A 585 -19.24 -19.77 -11.02
C PRO A 585 -19.90 -19.71 -12.41
N SER A 586 -21.05 -19.05 -12.49
CA SER A 586 -21.76 -18.88 -13.76
C SER A 586 -20.88 -18.28 -14.88
N SER A 587 -21.27 -18.59 -16.13
CA SER A 587 -20.58 -18.11 -17.34
C SER A 587 -20.46 -16.58 -17.41
N ILE A 588 -21.33 -15.82 -16.74
CA ILE A 588 -21.25 -14.36 -16.65
C ILE A 588 -19.96 -13.93 -15.92
N TRP A 589 -19.64 -14.59 -14.81
CA TRP A 589 -18.43 -14.30 -14.02
C TRP A 589 -17.18 -14.67 -14.81
N LEU A 590 -17.19 -15.83 -15.47
CA LEU A 590 -16.08 -16.30 -16.30
C LEU A 590 -15.84 -15.36 -17.50
N ARG A 591 -16.88 -14.93 -18.21
CA ARG A 591 -16.78 -13.95 -19.31
C ARG A 591 -16.23 -12.61 -18.85
N ALA A 592 -16.62 -12.14 -17.66
CA ALA A 592 -16.08 -10.90 -17.10
C ALA A 592 -14.58 -11.01 -16.81
N ARG A 593 -14.13 -12.15 -16.27
CA ARG A 593 -12.70 -12.47 -16.07
C ARG A 593 -11.95 -12.51 -17.40
N GLU A 594 -12.46 -13.22 -18.40
CA GLU A 594 -11.85 -13.28 -19.74
C GLU A 594 -11.73 -11.90 -20.41
N ALA A 595 -12.79 -11.08 -20.35
CA ALA A 595 -12.77 -9.73 -20.91
C ALA A 595 -11.72 -8.84 -20.22
N GLN A 596 -11.57 -8.98 -18.91
CA GLN A 596 -10.55 -8.28 -18.13
C GLN A 596 -9.13 -8.73 -18.48
N GLN A 597 -8.93 -10.03 -18.67
CA GLN A 597 -7.65 -10.60 -19.10
C GLN A 597 -7.28 -10.09 -20.51
N LYS A 598 -8.20 -10.15 -21.47
CA LYS A 598 -8.01 -9.60 -22.83
C LYS A 598 -7.63 -8.12 -22.79
N THR A 599 -8.34 -7.32 -22.00
CA THR A 599 -8.04 -5.88 -21.84
C THR A 599 -6.67 -5.64 -21.22
N SER A 600 -6.28 -6.46 -20.24
CA SER A 600 -4.98 -6.35 -19.57
C SER A 600 -3.83 -6.72 -20.50
N SER A 601 -3.98 -7.81 -21.28
CA SER A 601 -3.02 -8.21 -22.32
C SER A 601 -2.88 -7.14 -23.40
N ALA A 602 -3.99 -6.58 -23.88
CA ALA A 602 -3.97 -5.49 -24.85
C ALA A 602 -3.26 -4.23 -24.31
N ARG A 603 -3.43 -3.90 -23.03
CA ARG A 603 -2.70 -2.79 -22.38
C ARG A 603 -1.21 -3.05 -22.28
N ARG A 604 -0.79 -4.28 -22.00
CA ARG A 604 0.62 -4.69 -21.94
C ARG A 604 1.29 -4.69 -23.32
N ALA A 605 0.53 -5.02 -24.37
CA ALA A 605 1.01 -5.01 -25.75
C ALA A 605 1.15 -3.59 -26.36
N ARG A 606 0.49 -2.58 -25.78
CA ARG A 606 0.58 -1.20 -26.30
C ARG A 606 1.97 -0.62 -26.02
N PRO A 607 2.63 0.00 -27.02
CA PRO A 607 3.85 0.76 -26.81
C PRO A 607 3.61 1.84 -25.75
N GLN A 608 4.43 1.87 -24.70
CA GLN A 608 4.31 2.90 -23.67
C GLN A 608 4.71 4.25 -24.27
N ALA A 609 3.73 5.06 -24.66
CA ALA A 609 3.96 6.45 -25.02
C ALA A 609 4.60 7.17 -23.82
N LYS A 610 5.86 7.56 -23.95
CA LYS A 610 6.58 8.27 -22.90
C LYS A 610 5.91 9.62 -22.69
N ARG A 611 5.23 9.80 -21.57
CA ARG A 611 4.85 11.15 -21.13
C ARG A 611 6.14 11.95 -20.91
N PRO A 612 6.34 13.10 -21.56
CA PRO A 612 7.50 13.93 -21.29
C PRO A 612 7.49 14.29 -19.80
N ARG A 613 8.52 13.87 -19.06
CA ARG A 613 8.70 14.26 -17.66
C ARG A 613 9.20 15.70 -17.64
N GLN A 614 8.28 16.67 -17.60
CA GLN A 614 8.65 18.06 -17.32
C GLN A 614 8.90 18.20 -15.82
N TYR A 615 10.17 18.32 -15.42
CA TYR A 615 10.55 18.68 -14.06
C TYR A 615 10.26 20.17 -13.86
N HIS A 616 9.11 20.49 -13.25
CA HIS A 616 8.79 21.87 -12.92
C HIS A 616 9.46 22.23 -11.58
N VAL A 617 10.54 23.02 -11.65
CA VAL A 617 11.14 23.65 -10.46
C VAL A 617 10.39 24.94 -10.15
N GLY A 618 9.08 24.84 -9.91
CA GLY A 618 8.24 25.94 -9.44
C GLY A 618 7.88 25.78 -7.96
N LYS A 619 7.59 26.88 -7.26
CA LYS A 619 6.71 26.83 -6.09
C LYS A 619 5.39 26.26 -6.59
N GLY A 620 4.97 25.11 -6.07
CA GLY A 620 3.64 24.61 -6.38
C GLY A 620 2.64 25.68 -5.97
N ASN A 621 1.76 26.11 -6.88
CA ASN A 621 0.61 26.99 -6.58
C ASN A 621 -0.43 26.29 -5.67
N THR A 622 -0.04 25.27 -4.91
CA THR A 622 -0.84 24.72 -3.83
C THR A 622 -0.99 25.80 -2.76
N PRO A 623 -2.22 26.26 -2.49
CA PRO A 623 -2.48 27.17 -1.38
C PRO A 623 -1.83 26.64 -0.10
N GLN A 624 -1.39 27.53 0.79
CA GLN A 624 -0.70 27.16 2.04
C GLN A 624 -1.47 26.14 2.88
N PHE A 625 -2.81 26.11 2.76
CA PHE A 625 -3.70 25.09 3.31
C PHE A 625 -3.41 23.64 2.84
N PHE A 626 -2.97 23.46 1.59
CA PHE A 626 -2.59 22.17 0.99
C PHE A 626 -1.09 21.87 1.13
N SER A 627 -0.27 22.85 1.55
CA SER A 627 1.13 22.61 1.84
C SER A 627 1.23 21.73 3.09
N LYS A 628 1.71 20.49 2.91
CA LYS A 628 1.90 19.57 4.03
C LYS A 628 2.96 20.19 4.96
N ARG A 629 2.61 20.55 6.20
CA ARG A 629 3.62 20.58 7.27
C ARG A 629 4.20 19.17 7.31
N LYS A 630 5.51 19.02 7.06
CA LYS A 630 6.18 17.73 7.27
C LYS A 630 6.01 17.43 8.77
N PRO A 631 5.41 16.29 9.15
CA PRO A 631 5.54 15.85 10.52
C PRO A 631 7.04 15.74 10.82
N GLU A 632 7.46 16.20 12.01
CA GLU A 632 8.72 15.73 12.58
C GLU A 632 8.64 14.20 12.59
N GLY A 633 9.66 13.55 12.04
CA GLY A 633 9.77 12.09 12.15
C GLY A 633 9.78 11.70 13.62
N ASP A 634 9.28 10.52 13.94
CA ASP A 634 9.44 9.95 15.27
C ASP A 634 10.52 8.87 15.25
N LYS A 635 10.76 8.24 16.41
CA LYS A 635 11.75 7.18 16.55
C LYS A 635 11.49 5.95 15.66
N ASP A 636 10.28 5.82 15.12
CA ASP A 636 9.86 4.65 14.35
C ASP A 636 9.81 4.94 12.83
N ASP A 637 9.53 6.18 12.42
CA ASP A 637 9.42 6.60 11.01
C ASP A 637 9.90 8.04 10.76
N GLY A 638 10.67 8.22 9.67
CA GLY A 638 11.15 9.51 9.18
C GLY A 638 12.60 9.84 9.56
N PRO A 639 13.03 11.13 9.51
CA PRO A 639 14.42 11.52 9.74
C PRO A 639 14.98 11.15 11.12
N ASN A 640 14.10 11.02 12.10
CA ASN A 640 14.42 10.68 13.48
C ASN A 640 14.23 9.17 13.77
N ALA A 641 13.91 8.36 12.76
CA ALA A 641 13.76 6.93 12.95
C ALA A 641 15.08 6.34 13.44
N GLN A 642 15.01 5.42 14.39
CA GLN A 642 16.19 4.73 14.90
C GLN A 642 16.86 3.97 13.75
N ARG A 643 18.12 4.30 13.49
CA ARG A 643 18.97 3.66 12.49
C ARG A 643 19.98 2.78 13.20
N GLU A 644 20.61 1.88 12.44
CA GLU A 644 21.72 1.11 12.95
C GLU A 644 22.87 2.04 13.33
N ASP A 645 23.50 1.74 14.47
CA ASP A 645 24.80 2.30 14.80
C ASP A 645 25.82 1.86 13.75
N LEU A 646 26.75 2.75 13.43
CA LEU A 646 27.91 2.40 12.61
C LEU A 646 28.72 1.32 13.34
N PRO A 647 29.34 0.36 12.62
CA PRO A 647 30.31 -0.54 13.23
C PRO A 647 31.35 0.26 14.01
N GLU A 648 31.76 -0.22 15.19
CA GLU A 648 32.65 0.51 16.11
C GLU A 648 33.94 0.99 15.41
N GLU A 649 34.54 0.14 14.57
CA GLU A 649 35.74 0.48 13.80
C GLU A 649 35.52 1.64 12.82
N GLU A 650 34.40 1.61 12.09
CA GLU A 650 34.02 2.68 11.14
C GLU A 650 33.64 3.96 11.89
N MET A 651 32.98 3.84 13.04
CA MET A 651 32.66 4.97 13.90
C MET A 651 33.95 5.65 14.39
N GLN A 652 34.91 4.87 14.89
CA GLN A 652 36.21 5.40 15.34
C GLN A 652 36.99 6.04 14.19
N PHE A 653 37.00 5.41 13.02
CA PHE A 653 37.63 5.98 11.83
C PHE A 653 37.00 7.34 11.45
N ARG A 654 35.67 7.45 11.46
CA ARG A 654 34.98 8.73 11.18
C ARG A 654 35.20 9.77 12.25
N ILE A 655 35.22 9.38 13.52
CA ILE A 655 35.57 10.28 14.63
C ILE A 655 36.98 10.84 14.39
N GLN A 656 37.94 9.99 14.06
CA GLN A 656 39.31 10.40 13.79
C GLN A 656 39.40 11.32 12.57
N GLN A 657 38.71 11.01 11.47
CA GLN A 657 38.63 11.91 10.31
C GLN A 657 38.00 13.26 10.66
N PHE A 658 36.93 13.27 11.44
CA PHE A 658 36.26 14.48 11.88
C PHE A 658 37.19 15.34 12.75
N LEU A 659 37.91 14.71 13.68
CA LEU A 659 38.89 15.37 14.53
C LEU A 659 40.06 15.94 13.73
N VAL A 660 40.55 15.25 12.70
CA VAL A 660 41.60 15.78 11.81
C VAL A 660 41.08 16.94 10.97
N GLN A 661 39.83 16.86 10.48
CA GLN A 661 39.25 17.87 9.61
C GLN A 661 38.85 19.16 10.34
N HIS A 662 38.45 19.05 11.60
CA HIS A 662 37.94 20.17 12.40
C HIS A 662 38.82 20.51 13.62
N GLY A 663 39.87 19.74 13.86
CA GLY A 663 40.83 19.95 14.94
C GLY A 663 41.67 21.20 14.71
N VAL A 664 42.00 21.86 15.80
CA VAL A 664 42.90 23.03 15.83
C VAL A 664 43.85 22.81 17.01
N GLU A 665 45.05 22.30 16.73
CA GLU A 665 45.96 21.81 17.77
C GLU A 665 46.99 22.86 18.19
N THR A 666 47.42 23.72 17.25
CA THR A 666 48.48 24.69 17.49
C THR A 666 47.93 26.08 17.87
N LYS A 667 48.72 26.87 18.61
CA LYS A 667 48.33 28.24 19.00
C LYS A 667 48.27 29.17 17.78
N GLU A 668 49.09 28.89 16.78
CA GLU A 668 49.20 29.63 15.53
C GLU A 668 47.94 29.44 14.68
N GLU A 669 47.47 28.20 14.51
CA GLU A 669 46.21 27.90 13.81
C GLU A 669 44.99 28.47 14.55
N GLN A 670 45.01 28.45 15.89
CA GLN A 670 43.96 29.07 16.70
C GLN A 670 43.90 30.59 16.47
N TRP A 671 45.06 31.24 16.38
CA TRP A 671 45.14 32.67 16.12
C TRP A 671 44.72 33.02 14.69
N GLU A 672 45.10 32.21 13.72
CA GLU A 672 44.71 32.37 12.32
C GLU A 672 43.18 32.19 12.17
N LEU A 673 42.62 31.15 12.78
CA LEU A 673 41.17 30.92 12.78
C LEU A 673 40.43 32.07 13.48
N HIS A 674 40.92 32.54 14.63
CA HIS A 674 40.36 33.70 15.32
C HIS A 674 40.32 34.92 14.38
N SER A 675 41.45 35.21 13.74
CA SER A 675 41.60 36.35 12.81
C SER A 675 40.67 36.23 11.60
N ASN A 676 40.49 35.02 11.08
CA ASN A 676 39.66 34.74 9.90
C ASN A 676 38.17 34.62 10.20
N THR A 677 37.77 34.53 11.48
CA THR A 677 36.38 34.36 11.91
C THR A 677 35.81 35.58 12.65
N VAL A 678 36.54 36.71 12.65
CA VAL A 678 36.07 38.00 13.16
C VAL A 678 34.75 38.39 12.47
N GLY A 679 33.77 38.87 13.24
CA GLY A 679 32.42 39.18 12.76
C GLY A 679 31.37 38.10 13.00
N GLN A 680 31.77 36.93 13.56
CA GLN A 680 30.85 35.87 14.00
C GLN A 680 29.80 35.49 12.93
N PHE A 681 28.50 35.65 13.21
CA PHE A 681 27.42 35.24 12.31
C PHE A 681 27.39 35.99 10.97
N ASP A 682 28.01 37.17 10.90
CA ASP A 682 28.16 37.93 9.65
C ASP A 682 29.35 37.45 8.81
N ASN A 683 30.18 36.55 9.36
CA ASN A 683 31.32 35.94 8.67
C ASN A 683 30.98 34.51 8.21
N PRO A 684 30.94 34.23 6.89
CA PRO A 684 30.62 32.90 6.36
C PRO A 684 31.59 31.80 6.81
N THR A 685 32.86 32.15 7.05
CA THR A 685 33.92 31.24 7.50
C THR A 685 33.67 30.82 8.95
N TYR A 686 33.25 31.76 9.81
CA TYR A 686 32.82 31.45 11.17
C TYR A 686 31.63 30.49 11.17
N VAL A 687 30.61 30.75 10.34
CA VAL A 687 29.41 29.89 10.26
C VAL A 687 29.77 28.47 9.79
N GLN A 688 30.73 28.30 8.88
CA GLN A 688 31.20 26.98 8.47
C GLN A 688 31.92 26.24 9.60
N HIS A 689 32.88 26.89 10.28
CA HIS A 689 33.59 26.25 11.39
C HIS A 689 32.67 25.98 12.59
N ARG A 690 31.70 26.87 12.85
CA ARG A 690 30.76 26.75 13.98
C ARG A 690 29.92 25.47 13.93
N HIS A 691 29.55 24.97 12.76
CA HIS A 691 28.77 23.72 12.62
C HIS A 691 29.52 22.47 13.11
N GLY A 692 30.87 22.49 13.12
CA GLY A 692 31.69 21.37 13.58
C GLY A 692 32.17 21.47 15.03
N MET A 693 31.80 22.53 15.77
CA MET A 693 32.34 22.82 17.11
C MET A 693 31.24 22.85 18.18
N ILE A 694 31.62 22.57 19.42
CA ILE A 694 30.75 22.74 20.61
C ILE A 694 31.05 24.12 21.23
N THR A 695 30.02 24.88 21.62
CA THR A 695 30.25 26.17 22.32
C THR A 695 30.82 25.95 23.71
N ALA A 696 31.59 26.92 24.20
CA ALA A 696 32.10 26.92 25.58
C ALA A 696 31.01 26.68 26.64
N SER A 697 29.80 27.22 26.44
CA SER A 697 28.65 26.99 27.32
C SER A 697 28.22 25.52 27.42
N ILE A 698 28.25 24.80 26.29
CA ILE A 698 27.89 23.38 26.21
C ILE A 698 29.08 22.52 26.65
N ALA A 699 30.30 22.88 26.25
CA ALA A 699 31.53 22.17 26.64
C ALA A 699 31.72 22.13 28.16
N GLY A 700 31.48 23.25 28.86
CA GLY A 700 31.52 23.27 30.33
C GLY A 700 30.46 22.37 30.97
N THR A 701 29.28 22.28 30.36
CA THR A 701 28.20 21.37 30.80
C THR A 701 28.60 19.90 30.61
N ILE A 702 29.23 19.56 29.47
CA ILE A 702 29.72 18.21 29.19
C ILE A 702 30.84 17.82 30.17
N ALA A 703 31.83 18.69 30.36
CA ALA A 703 32.96 18.44 31.26
C ALA A 703 32.55 18.30 32.74
N GLY A 704 31.41 18.88 33.13
CA GLY A 704 30.84 18.78 34.47
C GLY A 704 29.96 17.54 34.72
N LEU A 705 29.70 16.70 33.70
CA LEU A 705 28.87 15.51 33.86
C LEU A 705 29.61 14.44 34.67
N LYS A 706 28.99 13.99 35.77
CA LYS A 706 29.46 12.83 36.55
C LYS A 706 29.04 11.54 35.85
N ASN A 707 29.82 10.47 35.98
CA ASN A 707 29.53 9.14 35.41
C ASN A 707 28.14 8.58 35.79
N SER A 708 27.55 9.03 36.89
CA SER A 708 26.22 8.61 37.37
C SER A 708 25.05 9.41 36.79
N THR A 709 25.31 10.51 36.08
CA THR A 709 24.26 11.42 35.61
C THR A 709 23.86 11.07 34.17
N SER A 710 22.55 10.92 33.92
CA SER A 710 22.03 10.68 32.57
C SER A 710 22.42 11.83 31.63
N ASN A 711 23.08 11.50 30.53
CA ASN A 711 23.56 12.44 29.52
C ASN A 711 22.55 12.71 28.40
N VAL A 712 21.39 12.02 28.40
CA VAL A 712 20.38 12.09 27.33
C VAL A 712 19.93 13.53 27.04
N SER A 713 19.62 14.32 28.09
CA SER A 713 19.19 15.72 27.89
C SER A 713 20.28 16.62 27.30
N VAL A 714 21.55 16.35 27.60
CA VAL A 714 22.69 17.14 27.09
C VAL A 714 22.96 16.76 25.65
N ILE A 715 22.87 15.48 25.31
CA ILE A 715 22.98 14.96 23.95
C ILE A 715 21.85 15.51 23.08
N ASP A 716 20.60 15.51 23.57
CA ASP A 716 19.46 16.08 22.85
C ASP A 716 19.68 17.59 22.58
N GLN A 717 20.24 18.34 23.53
CA GLN A 717 20.60 19.74 23.28
C GLN A 717 21.67 19.91 22.20
N ILE A 718 22.65 19.00 22.12
CA ILE A 718 23.73 19.07 21.13
C ILE A 718 23.22 18.72 19.73
N LEU A 719 22.35 17.71 19.60
CA LEU A 719 21.86 17.20 18.31
C LEU A 719 20.79 18.10 17.65
N TRP A 720 20.19 19.03 18.39
CA TRP A 720 19.14 19.94 17.91
C TRP A 720 19.60 21.39 17.64
N ILE A 721 20.90 21.67 17.77
CA ILE A 721 21.56 22.94 17.38
C ILE A 721 22.06 22.84 15.95
#